data_AF-A0A428UD79-F1
#
_entry.id   AF-A0A428UD79-F1
#
_cell.length_a   1.000
_cell.length_b   1.000
_cell.length_c   1.000
_cell.angle_alpha   90.00
_cell.angle_beta   90.00
_cell.angle_gamma   90.00
#
_symmetry.space_group_name_H-M   'P 1'
#
loop_
_entity.id
_entity.type
_entity.pdbx_description
1 polymer ?
#
loop_
_entity_poly.entity_id
_entity_poly.type
_entity_poly.pdbx_seq_one_letter_code
_entity_poly.pdbx_strand_id
1 'polypeptide(L)'
;MRQMIKSLRRSKRVPASQQQPEPVSAIEAPLPIRASYEFPTTPLIGTREPELPRRSVYYHIPEPPQIVEPELPRARPSFDLPEAPPPRPRTPTADRRSWRNQVSASPLANFVTKGNGFLQQRDVNQLVDITREYLTSWESYHAAQGTDRDGLLLGLMDGWNRDQDKVMATLACIGFLSTEEASNQLASLIHLDVAIYLRCLSAADKLRAGLLRGCERVAVQQIRQFQPQSDLSIEHFQGFLNTFITCRPSTFLPDELVLDWLSKHRIMDRLNAQFMLILLSGSERVGTNTVDLFIHLLIENPATQSSFEFLEHVLHQGGSDESHRGVVNLLRSQSSNDLDICTQMAGLSSFLPLLSLGQLPNSIGNPVTRIEQVLSAAQREFVAQLDNGPGDYVGMSILAFGEAILISEAVHPNLPPDLLDMVRRFPERDVAESIFERLEDAALNKSEDGLALKSYLVSTLGGCIDFATGDVDLDDIQLEVEFWQKCPDADRRDLATILGSFKRLDYKTFVSCLSSVMYEKDQFIKELRVMLMDKHWGACAKLISYVSLRRSFGQLSADCWTMLVFAFIEERGSLFSRGGSHMETMDQWLSFIQDLVKLTVSVAQTQLRESGDGITQQRLAWWQTLSENVNTLRSIETLVKGFADVEWIFLTGDPAALLTLMEHAQKGQTLLTWCSHLGDDVDESSGTTTVDKSITDGGVQSMAGKSTPDKFRQEGIQNDERELQTSTPLYSQRRIVSARSVGIQDTPVRGAGKGVPAELADAIEEVAPDEYELSFPLTGLNELQRLARGVPDGARLLVVRVCLRSSAGFCIHYAPNDEATGNRHRYWKTSSGDPDRPICGTKPALFTYYLSRNLHRLLATRQTVSAIHSGIEKWVTTSPSTCGICGALISVRLWKVAACSRSCSVHFRQAPLEVRLHNLLVDPLSIDLLISSVYAAALDGSNLDLLPGCPVAKASLPTVINSLPPMATLAKAPNISQVLRSSRYGVDQERLLSWLCLSFRGFMRSVPSGFMIPSMPQTQQFLLMNSHHEREQAFEAHLGATASAGSGPVFHGTTNTPTHVVQDETRVLVRLGHSYKPLFEKLIRLFRPFIKRVLQTVLKGFIGHSLFLC
;
A
#
# COMPACT_ATOMS: atom_id res chain seq x y z
N MET A 1 21.87 36.44 -4.83
CA MET A 1 21.01 35.24 -4.75
C MET A 1 19.53 35.51 -5.04
N ARG A 2 18.78 36.30 -4.25
CA ARG A 2 17.35 36.60 -4.50
C ARG A 2 17.05 37.10 -5.94
N GLN A 3 17.91 37.93 -6.53
CA GLN A 3 17.79 38.36 -7.93
C GLN A 3 18.09 37.24 -8.95
N MET A 4 19.04 36.34 -8.65
CA MET A 4 19.42 35.19 -9.49
C MET A 4 18.27 34.17 -9.56
N ILE A 5 17.61 33.89 -8.42
CA ILE A 5 16.44 33.02 -8.34
C ILE A 5 15.22 33.64 -9.06
N LYS A 6 15.01 34.96 -8.95
CA LYS A 6 14.00 35.68 -9.75
C LYS A 6 14.27 35.59 -11.26
N SER A 7 15.53 35.46 -11.68
CA SER A 7 15.90 35.27 -13.09
C SER A 7 15.57 33.86 -13.58
N LEU A 8 15.85 32.82 -12.78
CA LEU A 8 15.51 31.42 -13.10
C LEU A 8 13.99 31.19 -13.24
N ARG A 9 13.16 31.86 -12.43
CA ARG A 9 11.68 31.81 -12.56
C ARG A 9 11.15 32.49 -13.85
N ARG A 10 11.91 33.39 -14.48
CA ARG A 10 11.48 34.11 -15.71
C ARG A 10 11.76 33.35 -17.00
N SER A 11 12.63 32.33 -16.98
CA SER A 11 13.09 31.61 -18.19
C SER A 11 12.09 30.58 -18.76
N LYS A 12 10.85 30.50 -18.26
CA LYS A 12 9.82 29.52 -18.69
C LYS A 12 8.58 30.11 -19.39
N ARG A 13 8.62 31.35 -19.89
CA ARG A 13 7.52 31.88 -20.74
C ARG A 13 7.91 31.83 -22.22
N VAL A 14 7.21 30.97 -22.97
CA VAL A 14 7.23 30.88 -24.45
C VAL A 14 6.49 32.09 -25.05
N PRO A 15 6.91 32.64 -26.21
CA PRO A 15 6.27 33.82 -26.80
C PRO A 15 4.92 33.46 -27.44
N ALA A 16 3.94 34.35 -27.26
CA ALA A 16 2.64 34.30 -27.93
C ALA A 16 2.78 34.71 -29.40
N SER A 17 2.30 33.87 -30.32
CA SER A 17 2.10 34.22 -31.72
C SER A 17 0.61 34.25 -32.08
N GLN A 18 0.17 35.45 -32.47
CA GLN A 18 -0.80 35.83 -33.48
C GLN A 18 -2.25 35.30 -33.45
N GLN A 19 -3.13 36.32 -33.42
CA GLN A 19 -4.58 36.35 -33.58
C GLN A 19 -5.07 35.77 -34.92
N GLN A 20 -6.19 35.02 -34.91
CA GLN A 20 -7.40 35.24 -35.75
C GLN A 20 -8.52 34.20 -35.45
N PRO A 21 -9.79 34.41 -35.87
CA PRO A 21 -10.86 35.06 -35.13
C PRO A 21 -11.96 34.09 -34.61
N GLU A 22 -12.86 34.63 -33.78
CA GLU A 22 -14.02 33.95 -33.16
C GLU A 22 -14.94 33.20 -34.14
N PRO A 23 -15.65 32.18 -33.62
CA PRO A 23 -17.11 32.32 -33.62
C PRO A 23 -17.83 31.83 -32.34
N VAL A 24 -18.76 32.69 -31.90
CA VAL A 24 -20.14 32.44 -31.44
C VAL A 24 -20.41 31.30 -30.44
N SER A 25 -20.86 31.76 -29.28
CA SER A 25 -21.51 31.10 -28.14
C SER A 25 -22.49 29.96 -28.41
N ALA A 26 -22.39 28.90 -27.60
CA ALA A 26 -23.53 28.17 -27.06
C ALA A 26 -23.21 27.67 -25.64
N ILE A 27 -24.17 27.86 -24.75
CA ILE A 27 -24.14 27.64 -23.30
C ILE A 27 -24.40 26.15 -23.01
N GLU A 28 -23.51 25.46 -22.30
CA GLU A 28 -23.80 24.20 -21.61
C GLU A 28 -23.06 24.14 -20.25
N ALA A 29 -23.77 23.65 -19.23
CA ALA A 29 -23.39 23.61 -17.82
C ALA A 29 -22.18 22.69 -17.52
N PRO A 30 -21.38 22.95 -16.47
CA PRO A 30 -20.23 22.11 -16.14
C PRO A 30 -20.66 20.81 -15.44
N LEU A 31 -20.29 19.67 -16.03
CA LEU A 31 -20.27 18.35 -15.39
C LEU A 31 -19.10 18.26 -14.40
N PRO A 32 -19.22 17.47 -13.30
CA PRO A 32 -18.18 17.36 -12.29
C PRO A 32 -16.97 16.57 -12.83
N ILE A 33 -15.79 17.17 -12.67
CA ILE A 33 -14.49 16.59 -13.03
C ILE A 33 -14.11 15.58 -11.93
N ARG A 34 -14.18 14.28 -12.22
CA ARG A 34 -13.51 13.23 -11.42
C ARG A 34 -11.99 13.32 -11.68
N ALA A 35 -11.23 13.78 -10.69
CA ALA A 35 -9.77 13.73 -10.72
C ALA A 35 -9.29 12.38 -10.15
N SER A 36 -8.55 11.62 -10.96
CA SER A 36 -7.89 10.37 -10.56
C SER A 36 -6.53 10.69 -9.93
N TYR A 37 -6.34 10.33 -8.65
CA TYR A 37 -5.05 10.41 -7.96
C TYR A 37 -4.64 9.02 -7.44
N GLU A 38 -3.39 8.64 -7.72
CA GLU A 38 -2.74 7.41 -7.26
C GLU A 38 -1.98 7.68 -5.95
N PHE A 39 -2.14 6.81 -4.94
CA PHE A 39 -1.42 6.85 -3.65
C PHE A 39 -0.42 5.67 -3.54
N PRO A 40 0.72 5.84 -2.83
CA PRO A 40 1.72 4.78 -2.66
C PRO A 40 1.36 3.83 -1.51
N THR A 41 1.37 2.52 -1.77
CA THR A 41 1.11 1.43 -0.81
C THR A 41 2.39 0.92 -0.13
N THR A 42 2.37 0.78 1.20
CA THR A 42 3.42 0.11 2.02
C THR A 42 2.75 -0.92 2.94
N PRO A 43 3.18 -2.20 3.02
CA PRO A 43 2.49 -3.19 3.88
C PRO A 43 3.21 -3.48 5.22
N LEU A 44 2.35 -3.77 6.21
CA LEU A 44 2.57 -4.07 7.63
C LEU A 44 2.83 -5.57 7.92
N ILE A 45 3.45 -5.82 9.07
CA ILE A 45 3.78 -7.12 9.68
C ILE A 45 2.76 -7.41 10.80
N GLY A 46 2.25 -8.64 10.87
CA GLY A 46 1.54 -9.16 12.04
C GLY A 46 2.37 -10.19 12.81
N THR A 47 2.44 -10.08 14.13
CA THR A 47 2.96 -11.12 15.03
C THR A 47 1.92 -11.46 16.10
N ARG A 48 1.71 -12.77 16.31
CA ARG A 48 1.15 -13.36 17.53
C ARG A 48 2.23 -14.26 18.13
N GLU A 49 2.65 -14.00 19.36
CA GLU A 49 3.38 -14.95 20.21
C GLU A 49 2.47 -15.42 21.36
N PRO A 50 2.64 -16.66 21.87
CA PRO A 50 2.05 -17.11 23.13
C PRO A 50 3.03 -17.01 24.32
N GLU A 51 2.47 -16.78 25.50
CA GLU A 51 3.14 -16.64 26.80
C GLU A 51 3.90 -17.90 27.28
N LEU A 52 4.97 -17.71 28.08
CA LEU A 52 5.35 -18.42 29.33
C LEU A 52 6.67 -17.84 29.92
N PRO A 53 7.00 -18.06 31.22
CA PRO A 53 7.45 -17.01 32.13
C PRO A 53 8.97 -16.97 32.34
N ARG A 54 9.53 -15.78 32.59
CA ARG A 54 10.92 -15.64 33.05
C ARG A 54 11.04 -14.84 34.35
N ARG A 55 11.77 -15.48 35.26
CA ARG A 55 12.24 -15.03 36.57
C ARG A 55 12.97 -13.68 36.50
N SER A 56 12.75 -12.87 37.52
CA SER A 56 13.48 -11.65 37.85
C SER A 56 14.93 -11.95 38.25
N VAL A 57 15.88 -11.23 37.63
CA VAL A 57 17.24 -11.06 38.13
C VAL A 57 17.53 -9.57 38.14
N TYR A 58 17.63 -9.02 39.35
CA TYR A 58 18.03 -7.63 39.60
C TYR A 58 19.50 -7.43 39.23
N TYR A 59 19.79 -6.40 38.43
CA TYR A 59 21.12 -5.80 38.39
C TYR A 59 21.05 -4.37 38.95
N HIS A 60 21.79 -4.18 40.04
CA HIS A 60 22.11 -2.89 40.65
C HIS A 60 22.90 -2.03 39.66
N ILE A 61 22.41 -0.82 39.38
CA ILE A 61 23.19 0.25 38.76
C ILE A 61 23.91 0.99 39.89
N PRO A 62 25.26 1.14 39.86
CA PRO A 62 25.96 1.95 40.83
C PRO A 62 25.84 3.45 40.48
N GLU A 63 25.61 4.25 41.52
CA GLU A 63 25.56 5.72 41.47
C GLU A 63 26.88 6.34 40.94
N PRO A 64 26.82 7.51 40.28
CA PRO A 64 28.01 8.23 39.86
C PRO A 64 28.79 8.77 41.09
N PRO A 65 30.14 8.79 41.06
CA PRO A 65 30.94 9.26 42.17
C PRO A 65 30.78 10.77 42.36
N GLN A 66 30.56 11.15 43.62
CA GLN A 66 30.54 12.53 44.08
C GLN A 66 31.87 13.24 43.79
N ILE A 67 31.77 14.45 43.24
CA ILE A 67 32.89 15.37 43.05
C ILE A 67 33.40 15.78 44.43
N VAL A 68 34.65 15.41 44.73
CA VAL A 68 35.38 15.84 45.92
C VAL A 68 35.98 17.23 45.63
N GLU A 69 35.54 18.24 46.37
CA GLU A 69 36.20 19.55 46.45
C GLU A 69 37.65 19.39 46.95
N PRO A 70 38.66 20.02 46.31
CA PRO A 70 40.01 20.00 46.85
C PRO A 70 40.12 20.93 48.07
N GLU A 71 40.56 20.34 49.17
CA GLU A 71 40.88 20.99 50.43
C GLU A 71 41.90 22.13 50.29
N LEU A 72 41.60 23.26 50.94
CA LEU A 72 42.53 24.33 51.29
C LEU A 72 43.72 23.79 52.11
N PRO A 73 44.99 24.12 51.75
CA PRO A 73 46.10 23.91 52.66
C PRO A 73 46.11 24.99 53.75
N ARG A 74 46.13 24.53 55.00
CA ARG A 74 46.33 25.33 56.21
C ARG A 74 47.70 25.99 56.28
N ALA A 75 47.65 27.16 56.91
CA ALA A 75 48.70 27.97 57.51
C ALA A 75 50.00 27.27 57.95
N ARG A 76 51.12 27.97 57.70
CA ARG A 76 52.39 27.86 58.42
C ARG A 76 52.99 29.26 58.67
N PRO A 77 53.93 29.37 59.62
CA PRO A 77 53.84 30.32 60.73
C PRO A 77 54.53 31.66 60.49
N SER A 78 54.27 32.54 61.44
CA SER A 78 54.65 33.93 61.50
C SER A 78 56.13 34.17 61.83
N PHE A 79 56.65 35.25 61.24
CA PHE A 79 57.71 36.16 61.70
C PHE A 79 59.08 35.59 62.08
N ASP A 80 60.06 35.86 61.21
CA ASP A 80 61.41 36.29 61.59
C ASP A 80 61.79 37.55 60.79
N LEU A 81 62.70 38.32 61.38
CA LEU A 81 63.08 39.73 61.18
C LEU A 81 63.46 40.18 59.74
N PRO A 82 63.40 41.51 59.46
CA PRO A 82 63.68 42.06 58.12
C PRO A 82 65.17 41.98 57.78
N GLU A 83 65.48 41.22 56.74
CA GLU A 83 66.80 41.22 56.11
C GLU A 83 67.01 42.53 55.33
N ALA A 84 68.21 43.09 55.42
CA ALA A 84 68.56 44.38 54.83
C ALA A 84 68.36 44.39 53.30
N PRO A 85 67.97 45.53 52.69
CA PRO A 85 67.72 45.61 51.26
C PRO A 85 68.99 45.20 50.49
N PRO A 86 68.87 44.28 49.51
CA PRO A 86 70.02 43.89 48.68
C PRO A 86 70.57 45.13 47.96
N PRO A 87 71.89 45.19 47.72
CA PRO A 87 72.53 46.32 47.08
C PRO A 87 71.88 46.59 45.72
N ARG A 88 71.53 47.85 45.44
CA ARG A 88 70.98 48.26 44.15
C ARG A 88 71.86 47.71 43.02
N PRO A 89 71.30 46.99 42.04
CA PRO A 89 72.06 46.49 40.91
C PRO A 89 72.73 47.66 40.21
N ARG A 90 74.02 47.51 39.92
CA ARG A 90 74.79 48.50 39.15
C ARG A 90 74.11 48.66 37.78
N THR A 91 73.88 49.90 37.38
CA THR A 91 73.34 50.24 36.06
C THR A 91 74.20 49.64 34.95
N PRO A 92 73.59 49.17 33.83
CA PRO A 92 74.35 48.64 32.70
C PRO A 92 75.35 49.70 32.20
N THR A 93 76.53 49.26 31.76
CA THR A 93 77.49 50.13 31.09
C THR A 93 77.05 50.50 29.67
N ALA A 94 76.17 49.69 29.06
CA ALA A 94 75.52 50.00 27.79
C ALA A 94 74.23 50.84 27.98
N ASP A 95 74.04 51.84 27.12
CA ASP A 95 72.85 52.71 27.14
C ASP A 95 71.59 51.95 26.68
N ARG A 96 70.60 51.80 27.58
CA ARG A 96 69.27 51.22 27.30
C ARG A 96 68.58 51.88 26.10
N ARG A 97 68.82 53.18 25.88
CA ARG A 97 68.28 53.92 24.74
C ARG A 97 68.90 53.45 23.43
N SER A 98 70.18 53.13 23.42
CA SER A 98 70.88 52.56 22.27
C SER A 98 70.29 51.20 21.88
N TRP A 99 70.10 50.29 22.85
CA TRP A 99 69.44 49.00 22.59
C TRP A 99 68.03 49.18 22.03
N ARG A 100 67.20 50.06 22.64
CA ARG A 100 65.85 50.39 22.15
C ARG A 100 65.87 50.86 20.69
N ASN A 101 66.80 51.75 20.32
CA ASN A 101 66.92 52.25 18.95
C ASN A 101 67.32 51.12 17.98
N GLN A 102 68.24 50.25 18.36
CA GLN A 102 68.70 49.14 17.53
C GLN A 102 67.61 48.06 17.34
N VAL A 103 66.88 47.71 18.40
CA VAL A 103 65.73 46.80 18.34
C VAL A 103 64.63 47.36 17.43
N SER A 104 64.32 48.66 17.57
CA SER A 104 63.30 49.34 16.76
C SER A 104 63.71 49.48 15.30
N ALA A 105 65.01 49.62 15.02
CA ALA A 105 65.55 49.70 13.67
C ALA A 105 65.77 48.32 13.00
N SER A 106 65.53 47.22 13.72
CA SER A 106 65.77 45.88 13.21
C SER A 106 64.89 45.55 11.98
N PRO A 107 65.37 44.73 11.04
CA PRO A 107 64.54 44.24 9.94
C PRO A 107 63.28 43.50 10.43
N LEU A 108 63.35 42.84 11.59
CA LEU A 108 62.20 42.21 12.22
C LEU A 108 61.09 43.23 12.57
N ALA A 109 61.45 44.44 13.01
CA ALA A 109 60.48 45.50 13.29
C ALA A 109 59.65 45.85 12.06
N ASN A 110 60.29 45.93 10.88
CA ASN A 110 59.57 46.18 9.62
C ASN A 110 58.65 45.01 9.25
N PHE A 111 59.06 43.75 9.47
CA PHE A 111 58.20 42.59 9.25
C PHE A 111 56.95 42.63 10.14
N VAL A 112 57.14 42.81 11.45
CA VAL A 112 56.06 42.78 12.45
C VAL A 112 55.09 43.95 12.30
N THR A 113 55.59 45.15 12.01
CA THR A 113 54.73 46.35 11.89
C THR A 113 54.16 46.51 10.49
N LYS A 114 55.00 46.54 9.45
CA LYS A 114 54.59 46.88 8.07
C LYS A 114 54.12 45.68 7.24
N GLY A 115 54.50 44.47 7.62
CA GLY A 115 53.98 43.23 6.99
C GLY A 115 54.64 42.91 5.66
N ASN A 116 55.69 43.64 5.31
CA ASN A 116 56.40 43.48 4.06
C ASN A 116 57.53 42.44 4.24
N GLY A 117 57.55 41.46 3.35
CA GLY A 117 58.65 40.49 3.22
C GLY A 117 58.48 39.17 3.99
N PHE A 118 59.41 38.25 3.73
CA PHE A 118 59.53 36.98 4.44
C PHE A 118 60.49 37.14 5.61
N LEU A 119 60.11 36.66 6.79
CA LEU A 119 60.99 36.65 7.95
C LEU A 119 62.16 35.70 7.70
N GLN A 120 63.37 36.23 7.50
CA GLN A 120 64.58 35.42 7.32
C GLN A 120 65.22 35.10 8.68
N GLN A 121 65.89 33.95 8.80
CA GLN A 121 66.57 33.57 10.04
C GLN A 121 67.64 34.59 10.45
N ARG A 122 68.28 35.26 9.47
CA ARG A 122 69.27 36.31 9.74
C ARG A 122 68.67 37.50 10.50
N ASP A 123 67.41 37.85 10.22
CA ASP A 123 66.74 39.01 10.82
C ASP A 123 66.42 38.71 12.30
N VAL A 124 66.08 37.44 12.57
CA VAL A 124 65.89 36.89 13.92
C VAL A 124 67.22 36.87 14.68
N ASN A 125 68.27 36.31 14.07
CA ASN A 125 69.59 36.23 14.69
C ASN A 125 70.14 37.63 15.02
N GLN A 126 69.96 38.60 14.13
CA GLN A 126 70.36 39.99 14.38
C GLN A 126 69.70 40.56 15.64
N LEU A 127 68.40 40.30 15.85
CA LEU A 127 67.71 40.78 17.06
C LEU A 127 68.21 40.08 18.33
N VAL A 128 68.48 38.77 18.23
CA VAL A 128 69.07 37.97 19.31
C VAL A 128 70.46 38.49 19.66
N ASP A 129 71.29 38.82 18.67
CA ASP A 129 72.65 39.32 18.87
C ASP A 129 72.63 40.73 19.51
N ILE A 130 71.79 41.64 19.02
CA ILE A 130 71.58 42.98 19.62
C ILE A 130 71.20 42.86 21.10
N THR A 131 70.28 41.93 21.41
CA THR A 131 69.79 41.74 22.78
C THR A 131 70.81 41.02 23.64
N ARG A 132 71.52 40.03 23.11
CA ARG A 132 72.60 39.31 23.79
C ARG A 132 73.73 40.27 24.16
N GLU A 133 74.19 41.09 23.22
CA GLU A 133 75.24 42.09 23.45
C GLU A 133 74.86 43.03 24.59
N TYR A 134 73.62 43.54 24.57
CA TYR A 134 73.09 44.35 25.66
C TYR A 134 73.05 43.61 26.99
N LEU A 135 72.55 42.37 27.03
CA LEU A 135 72.47 41.58 28.26
C LEU A 135 73.85 41.18 28.81
N THR A 136 74.85 40.94 27.95
CA THR A 136 76.23 40.65 28.39
C THR A 136 76.92 41.86 29.02
N SER A 137 76.43 43.08 28.76
CA SER A 137 76.91 44.29 29.45
C SER A 137 76.37 44.43 30.89
N TRP A 138 75.43 43.56 31.29
CA TRP A 138 74.88 43.51 32.63
C TRP A 138 75.61 42.48 33.50
N GLU A 139 76.47 42.95 34.41
CA GLU A 139 77.12 42.08 35.42
C GLU A 139 76.08 41.28 36.23
N SER A 140 74.93 41.88 36.53
CA SER A 140 73.83 41.22 37.27
C SER A 140 73.09 40.15 36.46
N TYR A 141 73.09 40.22 35.13
CA TYR A 141 72.42 39.23 34.28
C TYR A 141 73.15 37.88 34.30
N HIS A 142 74.48 37.88 34.39
CA HIS A 142 75.29 36.66 34.49
C HIS A 142 75.14 35.94 35.83
N ALA A 143 74.79 36.68 36.89
CA ALA A 143 74.56 36.13 38.23
C ALA A 143 73.13 35.59 38.43
N ALA A 144 72.15 36.08 37.65
CA ALA A 144 70.75 35.70 37.78
C ALA A 144 70.48 34.32 37.13
N GLN A 145 69.79 33.44 37.86
CA GLN A 145 69.29 32.15 37.35
C GLN A 145 67.77 32.07 37.50
N GLY A 146 67.11 31.37 36.58
CA GLY A 146 65.65 31.13 36.67
C GLY A 146 64.82 32.42 36.67
N THR A 147 63.94 32.55 37.67
CA THR A 147 62.94 33.63 37.81
C THR A 147 63.54 35.02 37.97
N ASP A 148 64.73 35.15 38.55
CA ASP A 148 65.41 36.44 38.71
C ASP A 148 65.82 37.03 37.36
N ARG A 149 66.17 36.15 36.40
CA ARG A 149 66.49 36.55 35.02
C ARG A 149 65.24 37.04 34.30
N ASP A 150 64.10 36.40 34.52
CA ASP A 150 62.83 36.81 33.94
C ASP A 150 62.42 38.19 34.47
N GLY A 151 62.51 38.42 35.79
CA GLY A 151 62.22 39.72 36.40
C GLY A 151 63.05 40.87 35.82
N LEU A 152 64.35 40.63 35.55
CA LEU A 152 65.23 41.60 34.90
C LEU A 152 64.80 41.90 33.45
N LEU A 153 64.41 40.87 32.68
CA LEU A 153 63.94 41.02 31.31
C LEU A 153 62.57 41.71 31.25
N LEU A 154 61.67 41.42 32.18
CA LEU A 154 60.39 42.12 32.31
C LEU A 154 60.59 43.61 32.63
N GLY A 155 61.51 43.95 33.53
CA GLY A 155 61.88 45.35 33.79
C GLY A 155 62.48 46.06 32.57
N LEU A 156 63.11 45.33 31.64
CA LEU A 156 63.61 45.87 30.38
C LEU A 156 62.46 46.15 29.38
N MET A 157 61.41 45.33 29.43
CA MET A 157 60.16 45.52 28.68
C MET A 157 59.28 46.63 29.27
N ASP A 158 59.41 46.93 30.57
CA ASP A 158 58.68 47.99 31.24
C ASP A 158 59.16 49.39 30.81
N GLY A 159 58.23 50.28 30.44
CA GLY A 159 58.54 51.66 30.01
C GLY A 159 58.60 51.85 28.49
N TRP A 160 58.12 50.90 27.70
CA TRP A 160 57.75 51.11 26.30
C TRP A 160 56.27 51.53 26.22
N ASN A 161 56.01 52.77 25.80
CA ASN A 161 54.67 53.37 25.87
C ASN A 161 53.82 53.15 24.62
N ARG A 162 54.40 52.65 23.53
CA ARG A 162 53.67 52.34 22.29
C ARG A 162 53.56 50.83 22.17
N ASP A 163 52.43 50.34 21.68
CA ASP A 163 52.19 48.90 21.56
C ASP A 163 53.19 48.23 20.61
N GLN A 164 53.55 48.88 19.50
CA GLN A 164 54.55 48.38 18.54
C GLN A 164 55.94 48.23 19.15
N ASP A 165 56.29 49.20 19.97
CA ASP A 165 57.54 49.29 20.71
C ASP A 165 57.62 48.19 21.78
N LYS A 166 56.52 47.98 22.51
CA LYS A 166 56.36 46.90 23.48
C LYS A 166 56.47 45.53 22.82
N VAL A 167 55.84 45.32 21.66
CA VAL A 167 55.97 44.10 20.85
C VAL A 167 57.43 43.78 20.52
N MET A 168 58.18 44.79 20.07
CA MET A 168 59.57 44.59 19.70
C MET A 168 60.45 44.31 20.92
N ALA A 169 60.16 44.93 22.06
CA ALA A 169 60.79 44.60 23.34
C ALA A 169 60.49 43.15 23.75
N THR A 170 59.23 42.72 23.67
CA THR A 170 58.81 41.34 23.95
C THR A 170 59.56 40.36 23.07
N LEU A 171 59.59 40.57 21.75
CA LEU A 171 60.27 39.67 20.80
C LEU A 171 61.79 39.66 20.99
N ALA A 172 62.40 40.80 21.34
CA ALA A 172 63.82 40.86 21.67
C ALA A 172 64.16 40.00 22.89
N CYS A 173 63.31 40.03 23.93
CA CYS A 173 63.52 39.32 25.18
C CYS A 173 63.07 37.84 25.16
N ILE A 174 62.20 37.43 24.22
CA ILE A 174 61.52 36.12 24.25
C ILE A 174 62.46 34.91 24.20
N GLY A 175 63.60 35.05 23.50
CA GLY A 175 64.63 34.01 23.42
C GLY A 175 65.42 33.83 24.71
N PHE A 176 65.30 34.77 25.66
CA PHE A 176 66.04 34.81 26.92
C PHE A 176 65.16 34.60 28.15
N LEU A 177 63.83 34.70 28.03
CA LEU A 177 62.90 34.39 29.12
C LEU A 177 62.88 32.88 29.46
N SER A 178 62.30 32.48 30.58
CA SER A 178 61.85 31.08 30.77
C SER A 178 60.73 30.74 29.77
N THR A 179 60.43 29.45 29.59
CA THR A 179 59.41 29.02 28.62
C THR A 179 58.02 29.47 29.05
N GLU A 180 57.76 29.44 30.36
CA GLU A 180 56.52 29.93 30.97
C GLU A 180 56.37 31.42 30.75
N GLU A 181 57.38 32.22 31.10
CA GLU A 181 57.28 33.68 30.97
C GLU A 181 57.28 34.15 29.51
N ALA A 182 58.03 33.48 28.62
CA ALA A 182 57.94 33.72 27.19
C ALA A 182 56.51 33.48 26.66
N SER A 183 55.82 32.46 27.17
CA SER A 183 54.44 32.17 26.80
C SER A 183 53.47 33.22 27.33
N ASN A 184 53.61 33.63 28.60
CA ASN A 184 52.80 34.68 29.22
C ASN A 184 52.94 36.01 28.48
N GLN A 185 54.18 36.43 28.19
CA GLN A 185 54.45 37.68 27.51
C GLN A 185 53.96 37.66 26.06
N LEU A 186 54.09 36.52 25.36
CA LEU A 186 53.54 36.39 24.02
C LEU A 186 52.01 36.41 24.03
N ALA A 187 51.35 35.69 24.94
CA ALA A 187 49.90 35.72 25.10
C ALA A 187 49.37 37.12 25.47
N SER A 188 50.15 37.90 26.23
CA SER A 188 49.78 39.28 26.57
C SER A 188 49.60 40.19 25.34
N LEU A 189 50.20 39.84 24.19
CA LEU A 189 50.11 40.59 22.94
C LEU A 189 48.80 40.32 22.16
N ILE A 190 47.89 39.50 22.67
CA ILE A 190 46.68 39.10 21.94
C ILE A 190 45.71 40.25 21.63
N HIS A 191 45.76 41.32 22.41
CA HIS A 191 44.94 42.52 22.23
C HIS A 191 45.33 43.36 21.00
N LEU A 192 46.45 43.05 20.36
CA LEU A 192 46.90 43.75 19.16
C LEU A 192 46.03 43.41 17.94
N ASP A 193 46.20 44.18 16.87
CA ASP A 193 45.66 43.80 15.57
C ASP A 193 46.09 42.36 15.22
N VAL A 194 45.13 41.54 14.81
CA VAL A 194 45.33 40.09 14.61
C VAL A 194 46.46 39.82 13.62
N ALA A 195 46.63 40.64 12.58
CA ALA A 195 47.72 40.46 11.64
C ALA A 195 49.09 40.77 12.27
N ILE A 196 49.18 41.76 13.15
CA ILE A 196 50.40 42.05 13.93
C ILE A 196 50.68 40.88 14.89
N TYR A 197 49.67 40.43 15.63
CA TYR A 197 49.82 39.35 16.60
C TYR A 197 50.27 38.02 15.95
N LEU A 198 49.67 37.60 14.83
CA LEU A 198 50.10 36.41 14.09
C LEU A 198 51.53 36.50 13.56
N ARG A 199 51.99 37.71 13.20
CA ARG A 199 53.39 37.96 12.84
C ARG A 199 54.32 37.85 14.04
N CYS A 200 53.88 38.30 15.22
CA CYS A 200 54.60 38.11 16.48
C CYS A 200 54.74 36.62 16.81
N LEU A 201 53.68 35.82 16.69
CA LEU A 201 53.74 34.37 16.89
C LEU A 201 54.73 33.70 15.93
N SER A 202 54.70 34.08 14.65
CA SER A 202 55.65 33.57 13.65
C SER A 202 57.11 33.94 13.95
N ALA A 203 57.34 35.14 14.49
CA ALA A 203 58.66 35.60 14.88
C ALA A 203 59.16 34.88 16.14
N ALA A 204 58.29 34.75 17.14
CA ALA A 204 58.55 34.09 18.41
C ALA A 204 58.95 32.63 18.24
N ASP A 205 58.27 31.88 17.35
CA ASP A 205 58.60 30.49 17.04
C ASP A 205 59.99 30.32 16.40
N LYS A 206 60.45 31.31 15.62
CA LYS A 206 61.83 31.32 15.08
C LYS A 206 62.87 31.77 16.08
N LEU A 207 62.51 32.70 16.98
CA LEU A 207 63.37 33.17 18.06
C LEU A 207 63.61 32.07 19.11
N ARG A 208 62.61 31.22 19.34
CA ARG A 208 62.65 30.14 20.31
C ARG A 208 61.91 28.91 19.79
N ALA A 209 62.69 27.93 19.32
CA ALA A 209 62.16 26.65 18.90
C ALA A 209 61.42 25.96 20.06
N GLY A 210 60.21 25.48 19.79
CA GLY A 210 59.37 24.76 20.76
C GLY A 210 58.48 25.66 21.62
N LEU A 211 58.46 26.98 21.39
CA LEU A 211 57.52 27.89 22.06
C LEU A 211 56.08 27.69 21.57
N LEU A 212 55.89 27.47 20.27
CA LEU A 212 54.61 27.02 19.69
C LEU A 212 54.65 25.50 19.50
N ARG A 213 53.51 24.84 19.74
CA ARG A 213 53.34 23.44 19.36
C ARG A 213 53.33 23.31 17.84
N GLY A 214 53.64 22.11 17.35
CA GLY A 214 53.70 21.84 15.90
C GLY A 214 52.40 22.21 15.18
N CYS A 215 51.24 21.88 15.75
CA CYS A 215 49.93 22.23 15.20
C CYS A 215 49.69 23.74 15.21
N GLU A 216 50.04 24.45 16.29
CA GLU A 216 49.88 25.92 16.40
C GLU A 216 50.72 26.66 15.36
N ARG A 217 51.96 26.20 15.13
CA ARG A 217 52.82 26.73 14.06
C ARG A 217 52.17 26.59 12.69
N VAL A 218 51.63 25.40 12.38
CA VAL A 218 50.96 25.15 11.10
C VAL A 218 49.70 26.02 10.97
N ALA A 219 48.90 26.15 12.04
CA ALA A 219 47.70 26.99 12.04
C ALA A 219 48.05 28.47 11.83
N VAL A 220 49.03 29.03 12.55
CA VAL A 220 49.51 30.42 12.36
C VAL A 220 49.99 30.63 10.92
N GLN A 221 50.72 29.66 10.35
CA GLN A 221 51.19 29.74 8.98
C GLN A 221 50.04 29.73 7.96
N GLN A 222 49.04 28.86 8.14
CA GLN A 222 47.86 28.78 7.28
C GLN A 222 47.01 30.06 7.35
N ILE A 223 46.74 30.58 8.55
CA ILE A 223 45.99 31.86 8.73
C ILE A 223 46.71 32.99 7.99
N ARG A 224 48.04 33.05 8.06
CA ARG A 224 48.83 34.06 7.34
C ARG A 224 48.83 33.88 5.82
N GLN A 225 48.71 32.66 5.32
CA GLN A 225 48.61 32.36 3.89
C GLN A 225 47.24 32.74 3.30
N PHE A 226 46.19 32.82 4.12
CA PHE A 226 44.84 33.20 3.74
C PHE A 226 44.62 34.71 3.52
N GLN A 227 45.60 35.40 2.93
CA GLN A 227 45.46 36.82 2.61
C GLN A 227 44.20 37.11 1.77
N PRO A 228 43.55 38.27 1.94
CA PRO A 228 42.22 38.58 1.38
C PRO A 228 42.07 38.50 -0.16
N GLN A 229 43.14 38.25 -0.92
CA GLN A 229 43.15 38.16 -2.39
C GLN A 229 43.31 36.74 -2.94
N SER A 230 43.46 35.70 -2.11
CA SER A 230 43.59 34.33 -2.62
C SER A 230 42.22 33.69 -2.91
N ASP A 231 42.11 33.07 -4.11
CA ASP A 231 41.05 32.13 -4.46
C ASP A 231 41.24 30.84 -3.65
N LEU A 232 40.88 30.91 -2.36
CA LEU A 232 41.00 29.78 -1.45
C LEU A 232 39.95 28.73 -1.79
N SER A 233 40.41 27.52 -2.12
CA SER A 233 39.53 26.36 -2.23
C SER A 233 39.07 25.88 -0.85
N ILE A 234 37.93 25.18 -0.82
CA ILE A 234 37.36 24.56 0.38
C ILE A 234 38.38 23.65 1.07
N GLU A 235 39.21 22.94 0.30
CA GLU A 235 40.23 22.02 0.84
C GLU A 235 41.26 22.74 1.70
N HIS A 236 41.67 23.96 1.32
CA HIS A 236 42.61 24.74 2.12
C HIS A 236 41.98 25.15 3.45
N PHE A 237 40.71 25.56 3.43
CA PHE A 237 39.99 25.94 4.64
C PHE A 237 39.72 24.74 5.56
N GLN A 238 39.35 23.59 5.01
CA GLN A 238 39.19 22.34 5.77
C GLN A 238 40.51 21.87 6.38
N GLY A 239 41.62 22.00 5.64
CA GLY A 239 42.97 21.75 6.16
C GLY A 239 43.30 22.66 7.35
N PHE A 240 42.87 23.93 7.29
CA PHE A 240 43.00 24.85 8.42
C PHE A 240 42.13 24.46 9.61
N LEU A 241 40.84 24.18 9.42
CA LEU A 241 39.96 23.79 10.53
C LEU A 241 40.45 22.52 11.22
N ASN A 242 40.89 21.50 10.48
CA ASN A 242 41.46 20.30 11.07
C ASN A 242 42.73 20.62 11.89
N THR A 243 43.59 21.49 11.37
CA THR A 243 44.79 21.94 12.09
C THR A 243 44.40 22.72 13.34
N PHE A 244 43.40 23.60 13.27
CA PHE A 244 42.95 24.41 14.40
C PHE A 244 42.27 23.56 15.49
N ILE A 245 41.40 22.61 15.12
CA ILE A 245 40.76 21.68 16.05
C ILE A 245 41.82 20.85 16.80
N THR A 246 42.86 20.38 16.09
CA THR A 246 43.97 19.64 16.73
C THR A 246 44.88 20.51 17.60
N CYS A 247 44.78 21.85 17.50
CA CYS A 247 45.45 22.78 18.41
C CYS A 247 44.72 22.98 19.75
N ARG A 248 43.46 22.56 19.88
CA ARG A 248 42.65 22.86 21.08
C ARG A 248 43.05 21.99 22.28
N PRO A 249 43.15 22.57 23.49
CA PRO A 249 43.10 24.02 23.79
C PRO A 249 44.42 24.70 23.41
N SER A 250 44.37 25.91 22.82
CA SER A 250 45.57 26.71 22.48
C SER A 250 45.61 28.00 23.29
N THR A 251 46.75 28.26 23.94
CA THR A 251 47.02 29.51 24.67
C THR A 251 47.20 30.69 23.71
N PHE A 252 47.69 30.43 22.49
CA PHE A 252 48.07 31.48 21.54
C PHE A 252 47.02 31.75 20.46
N LEU A 253 46.13 30.79 20.19
CA LEU A 253 45.04 30.90 19.22
C LEU A 253 43.69 30.57 19.90
N PRO A 254 43.16 31.45 20.76
CA PRO A 254 41.84 31.22 21.33
C PRO A 254 40.75 31.39 20.27
N ASP A 255 39.58 30.80 20.54
CA ASP A 255 38.48 30.71 19.60
C ASP A 255 37.98 32.10 19.17
N GLU A 256 37.96 33.07 20.09
CA GLU A 256 37.52 34.44 19.83
C GLU A 256 38.42 35.15 18.83
N LEU A 257 39.74 34.93 18.89
CA LEU A 257 40.71 35.52 17.97
C LEU A 257 40.52 34.98 16.55
N VAL A 258 40.31 33.66 16.43
CA VAL A 258 40.09 33.01 15.13
C VAL A 258 38.74 33.41 14.55
N LEU A 259 37.69 33.50 15.36
CA LEU A 259 36.37 33.99 14.93
C LEU A 259 36.40 35.45 14.50
N ASP A 260 37.07 36.34 15.25
CA ASP A 260 37.27 37.74 14.87
C ASP A 260 38.03 37.86 13.55
N TRP A 261 39.08 37.05 13.36
CA TRP A 261 39.82 37.00 12.12
C TRP A 261 38.96 36.53 10.93
N LEU A 262 38.23 35.42 11.08
CA LEU A 262 37.35 34.88 10.04
C LEU A 262 36.23 35.88 9.65
N SER A 263 35.70 36.60 10.64
CA SER A 263 34.69 37.64 10.46
C SER A 263 35.25 38.86 9.71
N LYS A 264 36.37 39.43 10.18
CA LYS A 264 37.02 40.59 9.55
C LYS A 264 37.38 40.36 8.08
N HIS A 265 37.74 39.14 7.72
CA HIS A 265 38.08 38.78 6.35
C HIS A 265 36.89 38.29 5.51
N ARG A 266 35.64 38.38 6.01
CA ARG A 266 34.40 37.88 5.36
C ARG A 266 34.48 36.41 4.93
N ILE A 267 35.32 35.63 5.61
CA ILE A 267 35.47 34.20 5.33
C ILE A 267 34.22 33.47 5.79
N MET A 268 33.64 33.85 6.94
CA MET A 268 32.36 33.33 7.40
C MET A 268 31.22 33.56 6.39
N ASP A 269 31.15 34.75 5.78
CA ASP A 269 30.15 35.04 4.74
C ASP A 269 30.32 34.16 3.50
N ARG A 270 31.58 33.93 3.09
CA ARG A 270 31.90 33.05 1.94
C ARG A 270 31.59 31.60 2.25
N LEU A 271 31.88 31.12 3.45
CA LEU A 271 31.60 29.76 3.89
C LEU A 271 30.10 29.52 4.02
N ASN A 272 29.35 30.46 4.58
CA ASN A 272 27.89 30.39 4.64
C ASN A 272 27.28 30.37 3.23
N ALA A 273 27.82 31.18 2.30
CA ALA A 273 27.39 31.15 0.91
C ALA A 273 27.72 29.82 0.22
N GLN A 274 28.91 29.25 0.45
CA GLN A 274 29.29 27.95 -0.08
C GLN A 274 28.47 26.81 0.52
N PHE A 275 28.22 26.83 1.83
CA PHE A 275 27.38 25.85 2.50
C PHE A 275 25.95 25.89 1.97
N MET A 276 25.38 27.08 1.75
CA MET A 276 24.10 27.22 1.06
C MET A 276 24.13 26.66 -0.37
N LEU A 277 25.23 26.80 -1.12
CA LEU A 277 25.36 26.20 -2.45
C LEU A 277 25.48 24.67 -2.40
N ILE A 278 26.15 24.11 -1.38
CA ILE A 278 26.24 22.67 -1.16
C ILE A 278 24.85 22.11 -0.85
N LEU A 279 24.11 22.74 0.07
CA LEU A 279 22.74 22.34 0.39
C LEU A 279 21.82 22.47 -0.82
N LEU A 280 21.89 23.57 -1.57
CA LEU A 280 21.09 23.74 -2.80
C LEU A 280 21.42 22.68 -3.85
N SER A 281 22.69 22.34 -4.04
CA SER A 281 23.10 21.29 -4.98
C SER A 281 22.65 19.90 -4.50
N GLY A 282 22.70 19.64 -3.19
CA GLY A 282 22.13 18.44 -2.58
C GLY A 282 20.62 18.37 -2.83
N SER A 283 19.90 19.47 -2.61
CA SER A 283 18.46 19.57 -2.88
C SER A 283 18.14 19.31 -4.35
N GLU A 284 18.89 19.88 -5.28
CA GLU A 284 18.69 19.65 -6.72
C GLU A 284 18.89 18.18 -7.13
N ARG A 285 19.83 17.47 -6.49
CA ARG A 285 20.07 16.04 -6.74
C ARG A 285 18.93 15.15 -6.26
N VAL A 286 18.25 15.54 -5.18
CA VAL A 286 17.09 14.80 -4.67
C VAL A 286 15.85 15.10 -5.53
N GLY A 287 15.57 16.38 -5.78
CA GLY A 287 14.49 16.79 -6.67
C GLY A 287 13.93 18.18 -6.40
N THR A 288 12.87 18.53 -7.13
CA THR A 288 12.31 19.89 -7.14
C THR A 288 11.66 20.30 -5.84
N ASN A 289 11.03 19.38 -5.12
CA ASN A 289 10.36 19.69 -3.86
C ASN A 289 11.37 19.94 -2.74
N THR A 290 12.52 19.25 -2.80
CA THR A 290 13.64 19.49 -1.89
C THR A 290 14.26 20.88 -2.10
N VAL A 291 14.30 21.37 -3.35
CA VAL A 291 14.71 22.75 -3.66
C VAL A 291 13.70 23.76 -3.10
N ASP A 292 12.41 23.44 -3.20
CA ASP A 292 11.36 24.25 -2.58
C ASP A 292 11.50 24.31 -1.05
N LEU A 293 11.90 23.21 -0.41
CA LEU A 293 12.21 23.15 1.02
C LEU A 293 13.43 24.03 1.37
N PHE A 294 14.50 23.95 0.58
CA PHE A 294 15.65 24.85 0.71
C PHE A 294 15.23 26.31 0.63
N ILE A 295 14.43 26.68 -0.38
CA ILE A 295 13.95 28.05 -0.57
C ILE A 295 13.13 28.49 0.64
N HIS A 296 12.20 27.64 1.09
CA HIS A 296 11.33 27.98 2.20
C HIS A 296 12.12 28.20 3.49
N LEU A 297 13.00 27.25 3.87
CA LEU A 297 13.74 27.29 5.12
C LEU A 297 14.83 28.37 5.15
N LEU A 298 15.56 28.56 4.05
CA LEU A 298 16.79 29.37 4.06
C LEU A 298 16.67 30.71 3.32
N ILE A 299 15.64 30.90 2.48
CA ILE A 299 15.49 32.12 1.65
C ILE A 299 14.26 32.94 2.04
N GLU A 300 13.12 32.28 2.19
CA GLU A 300 11.84 32.90 2.53
C GLU A 300 11.75 33.22 4.03
N ASN A 301 12.31 32.36 4.88
CA ASN A 301 12.40 32.54 6.32
C ASN A 301 13.81 32.95 6.77
N PRO A 302 13.97 33.59 7.95
CA PRO A 302 15.28 33.87 8.52
C PRO A 302 16.01 32.55 8.80
N ALA A 303 17.09 32.29 8.07
CA ALA A 303 17.87 31.07 8.20
C ALA A 303 18.45 30.95 9.62
N THR A 304 17.94 30.00 10.40
CA THR A 304 18.46 29.63 11.72
C THR A 304 19.40 28.44 11.60
N GLN A 305 20.29 28.24 12.59
CA GLN A 305 21.14 27.05 12.67
C GLN A 305 20.32 25.75 12.58
N SER A 306 19.16 25.72 13.26
CA SER A 306 18.23 24.59 13.18
C SER A 306 17.65 24.36 11.78
N SER A 307 17.43 25.42 10.99
CA SER A 307 16.96 25.29 9.60
C SER A 307 18.02 24.65 8.70
N PHE A 308 19.29 24.97 8.94
CA PHE A 308 20.42 24.35 8.27
C PHE A 308 20.56 22.86 8.63
N GLU A 309 20.57 22.55 9.94
CA GLU A 309 20.68 21.18 10.44
C GLU A 309 19.53 20.30 9.95
N PHE A 310 18.30 20.82 9.97
CA PHE A 310 17.14 20.08 9.47
C PHE A 310 17.26 19.80 7.97
N LEU A 311 17.64 20.80 7.15
CA LEU A 311 17.78 20.57 5.71
C LEU A 311 18.93 19.62 5.39
N GLU A 312 20.07 19.75 6.08
CA GLU A 312 21.19 18.83 5.95
C GLU A 312 20.77 17.40 6.30
N HIS A 313 20.01 17.24 7.38
CA HIS A 313 19.51 15.95 7.81
C HIS A 313 18.58 15.31 6.77
N VAL A 314 17.63 16.10 6.23
CA VAL A 314 16.73 15.68 5.15
C VAL A 314 17.51 15.19 3.92
N LEU A 315 18.60 15.88 3.56
CA LEU A 315 19.44 15.51 2.43
C LEU A 315 20.26 14.22 2.65
N HIS A 316 20.69 13.94 3.88
CA HIS A 316 21.51 12.76 4.19
C HIS A 316 20.70 11.46 4.36
N GLN A 317 19.47 11.55 4.84
CA GLN A 317 18.63 10.38 5.16
C GLN A 317 17.98 9.73 3.93
N GLY A 318 18.04 10.37 2.75
CA GLY A 318 17.53 9.79 1.51
C GLY A 318 16.00 9.74 1.41
N GLY A 319 15.30 10.72 1.99
CA GLY A 319 13.87 10.89 1.79
C GLY A 319 13.52 11.07 0.31
N SER A 320 12.36 10.56 -0.11
CA SER A 320 11.89 10.78 -1.48
C SER A 320 11.57 12.27 -1.69
N ASP A 321 11.78 12.79 -2.90
CA ASP A 321 11.41 14.18 -3.22
C ASP A 321 9.93 14.46 -2.90
N GLU A 322 9.09 13.43 -3.02
CA GLU A 322 7.67 13.48 -2.70
C GLU A 322 7.40 13.67 -1.19
N SER A 323 8.18 13.00 -0.33
CA SER A 323 8.11 13.21 1.12
C SER A 323 8.45 14.67 1.48
N HIS A 324 9.43 15.27 0.79
CA HIS A 324 9.81 16.67 1.01
C HIS A 324 8.72 17.65 0.56
N ARG A 325 7.91 17.29 -0.45
CA ARG A 325 6.71 18.05 -0.82
C ARG A 325 5.74 18.16 0.36
N GLY A 326 5.51 17.04 1.06
CA GLY A 326 4.68 16.99 2.26
C GLY A 326 5.18 17.94 3.35
N VAL A 327 6.49 17.94 3.61
CA VAL A 327 7.13 18.86 4.58
C VAL A 327 6.97 20.32 4.18
N VAL A 328 7.21 20.66 2.91
CA VAL A 328 7.04 22.04 2.41
C VAL A 328 5.60 22.50 2.57
N ASN A 329 4.64 21.65 2.20
CA ASN A 329 3.22 21.96 2.34
C ASN A 329 2.84 22.14 3.80
N LEU A 330 3.36 21.31 4.70
CA LEU A 330 3.17 21.46 6.14
C LEU A 330 3.70 22.81 6.64
N LEU A 331 4.94 23.17 6.31
CA LEU A 331 5.55 24.43 6.73
C LEU A 331 4.79 25.65 6.17
N ARG A 332 4.34 25.58 4.91
CA ARG A 332 3.49 26.62 4.31
C ARG A 332 2.11 26.70 4.99
N SER A 333 1.52 25.57 5.38
CA SER A 333 0.23 25.51 6.07
C SER A 333 0.23 26.22 7.42
N GLN A 334 1.39 26.29 8.10
CA GLN A 334 1.51 27.03 9.36
C GLN A 334 1.33 28.54 9.16
N SER A 335 1.59 29.04 7.95
CA SER A 335 1.41 30.45 7.60
C SER A 335 0.03 30.78 7.02
N SER A 336 -0.74 29.78 6.56
CA SER A 336 -2.08 29.97 6.00
C SER A 336 -3.00 28.79 6.38
N ASN A 337 -4.07 29.08 7.12
CA ASN A 337 -5.12 28.09 7.43
C ASN A 337 -5.95 27.64 6.21
N ASP A 338 -5.57 28.06 5.00
CA ASP A 338 -6.35 27.87 3.77
C ASP A 338 -6.14 26.49 3.10
N LEU A 339 -5.27 25.62 3.65
CA LEU A 339 -5.12 24.27 3.10
C LEU A 339 -6.26 23.35 3.55
N ASP A 340 -6.78 22.60 2.59
CA ASP A 340 -7.70 21.49 2.84
C ASP A 340 -7.12 20.51 3.89
N ILE A 341 -8.01 19.94 4.70
CA ILE A 341 -7.63 19.12 5.86
C ILE A 341 -6.92 17.82 5.45
N CYS A 342 -7.28 17.22 4.31
CA CYS A 342 -6.58 16.03 3.81
C CYS A 342 -5.17 16.36 3.34
N THR A 343 -4.95 17.54 2.77
CA THR A 343 -3.61 18.04 2.43
C THR A 343 -2.75 18.24 3.68
N GLN A 344 -3.34 18.74 4.77
CA GLN A 344 -2.64 18.89 6.05
C GLN A 344 -2.27 17.53 6.66
N MET A 345 -3.19 16.56 6.63
CA MET A 345 -2.92 15.18 7.07
C MET A 345 -1.79 14.54 6.25
N ALA A 346 -1.86 14.58 4.91
CA ALA A 346 -0.82 14.01 4.05
C ALA A 346 0.55 14.66 4.27
N GLY A 347 0.59 15.99 4.49
CA GLY A 347 1.80 16.72 4.84
C GLY A 347 2.40 16.26 6.17
N LEU A 348 1.56 16.09 7.20
CA LEU A 348 2.00 15.56 8.50
C LEU A 348 2.44 14.09 8.40
N SER A 349 1.67 13.21 7.72
CA SER A 349 2.06 11.80 7.51
C SER A 349 3.44 11.67 6.88
N SER A 350 3.75 12.53 5.90
CA SER A 350 5.07 12.53 5.23
C SER A 350 6.19 13.05 6.13
N PHE A 351 5.85 13.87 7.12
CA PHE A 351 6.78 14.48 8.05
C PHE A 351 7.05 13.61 9.28
N LEU A 352 6.09 12.80 9.71
CA LEU A 352 6.19 11.94 10.91
C LEU A 352 7.44 11.02 10.92
N PRO A 353 7.82 10.33 9.82
CA PRO A 353 9.05 9.53 9.79
C PRO A 353 10.33 10.35 10.04
N LEU A 354 10.31 11.65 9.71
CA LEU A 354 11.45 12.54 9.92
C LEU A 354 11.60 12.95 11.40
N LEU A 355 10.53 12.81 12.20
CA LEU A 355 10.55 13.10 13.64
C LEU A 355 11.32 12.06 14.45
N SER A 356 11.45 10.84 13.91
CA SER A 356 12.18 9.76 14.56
C SER A 356 13.69 9.96 14.60
N LEU A 357 14.20 11.06 14.04
CA LEU A 357 15.61 11.17 13.68
C LEU A 357 16.36 12.31 14.40
N GLY A 358 15.71 13.08 15.28
CA GLY A 358 16.41 14.09 16.10
C GLY A 358 15.55 15.26 16.57
N GLN A 359 16.19 16.24 17.21
CA GLN A 359 15.53 17.46 17.67
C GLN A 359 15.06 18.29 16.46
N LEU A 360 13.76 18.55 16.41
CA LEU A 360 13.16 19.45 15.43
C LEU A 360 13.63 20.90 15.62
N PRO A 361 13.70 21.69 14.54
CA PRO A 361 13.77 23.14 14.67
C PRO A 361 12.59 23.67 15.51
N ASN A 362 12.90 24.47 16.54
CA ASN A 362 11.90 25.18 17.36
C ASN A 362 10.90 26.01 16.52
N SER A 363 11.25 26.34 15.27
CA SER A 363 10.42 27.08 14.33
C SER A 363 9.23 26.27 13.79
N ILE A 364 9.21 24.95 13.92
CA ILE A 364 8.14 24.09 13.39
C ILE A 364 6.95 23.99 14.37
N GLY A 365 7.02 24.65 15.52
CA GLY A 365 6.00 24.56 16.57
C GLY A 365 5.99 23.18 17.24
N ASN A 366 5.08 22.96 18.19
CA ASN A 366 4.93 21.65 18.83
C ASN A 366 4.20 20.69 17.85
N PRO A 367 4.89 19.69 17.25
CA PRO A 367 4.28 18.79 16.26
C PRO A 367 3.12 18.01 16.87
N VAL A 368 3.17 17.69 18.17
CA VAL A 368 2.11 16.98 18.89
C VAL A 368 0.81 17.77 18.86
N THR A 369 0.88 19.05 19.27
CA THR A 369 -0.28 19.94 19.28
C THR A 369 -0.87 20.07 17.87
N ARG A 370 -0.03 20.05 16.83
CA ARG A 370 -0.50 20.12 15.45
C ARG A 370 -1.15 18.82 14.99
N ILE A 371 -0.61 17.65 15.35
CA ILE A 371 -1.20 16.34 15.08
C ILE A 371 -2.61 16.28 15.67
N GLU A 372 -2.76 16.65 16.94
CA GLU A 372 -4.05 16.69 17.64
C GLU A 372 -5.05 17.63 16.94
N GLN A 373 -4.64 18.86 16.65
CA GLN A 373 -5.49 19.84 15.96
C GLN A 373 -5.97 19.36 14.58
N VAL A 374 -5.06 18.81 13.78
CA VAL A 374 -5.39 18.33 12.43
C VAL A 374 -6.28 17.09 12.49
N LEU A 375 -5.97 16.14 13.39
CA LEU A 375 -6.81 14.97 13.57
C LEU A 375 -8.21 15.37 14.02
N SER A 376 -8.37 16.18 15.08
CA SER A 376 -9.69 16.61 15.56
C SER A 376 -10.47 17.45 14.54
N ALA A 377 -9.80 18.22 13.67
CA ALA A 377 -10.45 18.91 12.57
C ALA A 377 -10.91 17.94 11.48
N ALA A 378 -10.08 16.97 11.09
CA ALA A 378 -10.43 15.94 10.12
C ALA A 378 -11.60 15.08 10.62
N GLN A 379 -11.60 14.72 11.89
CA GLN A 379 -12.66 13.93 12.52
C GLN A 379 -14.02 14.63 12.48
N ARG A 380 -14.07 15.94 12.77
CA ARG A 380 -15.29 16.73 12.65
C ARG A 380 -15.80 16.83 11.22
N GLU A 381 -14.89 17.05 10.26
CA GLU A 381 -15.23 17.06 8.83
C GLU A 381 -15.74 15.70 8.37
N PHE A 382 -15.09 14.62 8.81
CA PHE A 382 -15.48 13.25 8.49
C PHE A 382 -16.90 12.94 8.99
N VAL A 383 -17.22 13.25 10.25
CA VAL A 383 -18.57 13.06 10.81
C VAL A 383 -19.61 13.85 10.01
N ALA A 384 -19.32 15.10 9.66
CA ALA A 384 -20.23 15.92 8.85
C ALA A 384 -20.44 15.36 7.42
N GLN A 385 -19.41 14.75 6.82
CA GLN A 385 -19.53 14.07 5.53
C GLN A 385 -20.31 12.76 5.63
N LEU A 386 -20.14 12.02 6.73
CA LEU A 386 -20.83 10.75 6.94
C LEU A 386 -22.34 10.91 7.14
N ASP A 387 -22.77 12.06 7.67
CA ASP A 387 -24.20 12.42 7.75
C ASP A 387 -24.83 12.54 6.34
N ASN A 388 -24.04 12.99 5.35
CA ASN A 388 -24.53 13.31 4.00
C ASN A 388 -24.06 12.32 2.92
N GLY A 389 -23.21 11.34 3.25
CA GLY A 389 -22.57 10.44 2.29
C GLY A 389 -21.73 9.34 2.95
N PRO A 390 -20.83 8.68 2.20
CA PRO A 390 -19.96 7.64 2.75
C PRO A 390 -18.75 8.20 3.51
N GLY A 391 -18.32 9.45 3.23
CA GLY A 391 -17.16 10.07 3.89
C GLY A 391 -15.81 9.39 3.60
N ASP A 392 -15.74 8.56 2.57
CA ASP A 392 -14.61 7.72 2.17
C ASP A 392 -13.29 8.51 2.04
N TYR A 393 -13.33 9.65 1.35
CA TYR A 393 -12.12 10.43 1.09
C TYR A 393 -11.44 10.94 2.39
N VAL A 394 -12.21 11.53 3.30
CA VAL A 394 -11.67 12.05 4.57
C VAL A 394 -11.38 10.90 5.53
N GLY A 395 -12.24 9.89 5.59
CA GLY A 395 -12.06 8.71 6.43
C GLY A 395 -10.78 7.94 6.11
N MET A 396 -10.52 7.67 4.82
CA MET A 396 -9.28 7.02 4.38
C MET A 396 -8.04 7.88 4.64
N SER A 397 -8.19 9.22 4.60
CA SER A 397 -7.10 10.13 4.93
C SER A 397 -6.80 10.14 6.44
N ILE A 398 -7.82 10.09 7.30
CA ILE A 398 -7.68 9.93 8.76
C ILE A 398 -6.98 8.60 9.06
N LEU A 399 -7.41 7.52 8.41
CA LEU A 399 -6.84 6.20 8.61
C LEU A 399 -5.35 6.15 8.24
N ALA A 400 -5.00 6.63 7.04
CA ALA A 400 -3.61 6.72 6.60
C ALA A 400 -2.75 7.62 7.50
N PHE A 401 -3.34 8.68 8.07
CA PHE A 401 -2.66 9.53 9.03
C PHE A 401 -2.45 8.83 10.37
N GLY A 402 -3.44 8.09 10.86
CA GLY A 402 -3.33 7.23 12.04
C GLY A 402 -2.23 6.16 11.88
N GLU A 403 -2.20 5.47 10.75
CA GLU A 403 -1.14 4.50 10.41
C GLU A 403 0.26 5.16 10.48
N ALA A 404 0.41 6.36 9.91
CA ALA A 404 1.67 7.09 9.93
C ALA A 404 2.09 7.48 11.37
N ILE A 405 1.12 7.83 12.24
CA ILE A 405 1.36 8.07 13.68
C ILE A 405 1.85 6.80 14.35
N LEU A 406 1.21 5.65 14.12
CA LEU A 406 1.60 4.38 14.72
C LEU A 406 2.99 3.92 14.30
N ILE A 407 3.35 4.10 13.02
CA ILE A 407 4.69 3.77 12.49
C ILE A 407 5.78 4.65 13.11
N SER A 408 5.44 5.88 13.50
CA SER A 408 6.41 6.88 13.97
C SER A 408 6.55 6.84 15.49
N GLU A 409 7.12 5.77 16.03
CA GLU A 409 7.25 5.52 17.48
C GLU A 409 7.84 6.69 18.28
N ALA A 410 8.70 7.50 17.65
CA ALA A 410 9.34 8.64 18.30
C ALA A 410 8.36 9.75 18.74
N VAL A 411 7.16 9.83 18.14
CA VAL A 411 6.14 10.80 18.60
C VAL A 411 5.29 10.26 19.75
N HIS A 412 5.25 8.95 19.96
CA HIS A 412 4.35 8.32 20.95
C HIS A 412 4.54 8.83 22.38
N PRO A 413 5.77 9.02 22.91
CA PRO A 413 5.96 9.52 24.28
C PRO A 413 5.42 10.92 24.53
N ASN A 414 5.20 11.69 23.47
CA ASN A 414 4.74 13.07 23.57
C ASN A 414 3.27 13.24 23.19
N LEU A 415 2.62 12.22 22.63
CA LEU A 415 1.19 12.24 22.30
C LEU A 415 0.33 12.01 23.56
N PRO A 416 -0.87 12.63 23.66
CA PRO A 416 -1.83 12.29 24.70
C PRO A 416 -2.16 10.78 24.67
N PRO A 417 -2.15 10.07 25.81
CA PRO A 417 -2.44 8.63 25.85
C PRO A 417 -3.78 8.28 25.20
N ASP A 418 -4.82 9.07 25.47
CA ASP A 418 -6.16 8.86 24.93
C ASP A 418 -6.20 8.95 23.39
N LEU A 419 -5.38 9.84 22.79
CA LEU A 419 -5.26 9.97 21.34
C LEU A 419 -4.56 8.75 20.75
N LEU A 420 -3.49 8.28 21.38
CA LEU A 420 -2.78 7.09 20.90
C LEU A 420 -3.64 5.83 21.00
N ASP A 421 -4.41 5.69 22.08
CA ASP A 421 -5.35 4.58 22.27
C ASP A 421 -6.57 4.67 21.34
N MET A 422 -6.97 5.88 20.93
CA MET A 422 -7.95 6.07 19.85
C MET A 422 -7.38 5.61 18.50
N VAL A 423 -6.18 6.06 18.11
CA VAL A 423 -5.56 5.69 16.82
C VAL A 423 -5.30 4.18 16.73
N ARG A 424 -4.93 3.53 17.85
CA ARG A 424 -4.77 2.06 17.91
C ARG A 424 -6.07 1.28 17.69
N ARG A 425 -7.24 1.92 17.85
CA ARG A 425 -8.56 1.33 17.61
C ARG A 425 -9.09 1.59 16.20
N PHE A 426 -8.31 2.24 15.33
CA PHE A 426 -8.72 2.42 13.94
C PHE A 426 -8.87 1.05 13.25
N PRO A 427 -9.88 0.88 12.37
CA PRO A 427 -10.04 -0.34 11.59
C PRO A 427 -8.83 -0.60 10.69
N GLU A 428 -8.63 -1.85 10.30
CA GLU A 428 -7.70 -2.17 9.21
C GLU A 428 -8.16 -1.50 7.89
N ARG A 429 -7.21 -1.20 7.01
CA ARG A 429 -7.47 -0.44 5.77
C ARG A 429 -8.49 -1.10 4.85
N ASP A 430 -8.35 -2.39 4.63
CA ASP A 430 -9.26 -3.22 3.83
C ASP A 430 -10.65 -3.32 4.47
N VAL A 431 -10.72 -3.32 5.80
CA VAL A 431 -11.98 -3.27 6.57
C VAL A 431 -12.68 -1.93 6.31
N ALA A 432 -11.95 -0.81 6.45
CA ALA A 432 -12.50 0.52 6.19
C ALA A 432 -12.96 0.70 4.73
N GLU A 433 -12.16 0.27 3.76
CA GLU A 433 -12.51 0.32 2.32
C GLU A 433 -13.81 -0.44 2.04
N SER A 434 -13.94 -1.66 2.59
CA SER A 434 -15.16 -2.48 2.44
C SER A 434 -16.38 -1.81 3.05
N ILE A 435 -16.23 -1.16 4.21
CA ILE A 435 -17.32 -0.40 4.83
C ILE A 435 -17.72 0.79 3.95
N PHE A 436 -16.76 1.55 3.41
CA PHE A 436 -17.04 2.71 2.57
C PHE A 436 -17.73 2.33 1.26
N GLU A 437 -17.29 1.26 0.59
CA GLU A 437 -17.97 0.73 -0.60
C GLU A 437 -19.43 0.36 -0.29
N ARG A 438 -19.67 -0.27 0.86
CA ARG A 438 -21.03 -0.62 1.30
C ARG A 438 -21.89 0.60 1.60
N LEU A 439 -21.32 1.64 2.21
CA LEU A 439 -22.02 2.89 2.47
C LEU A 439 -22.32 3.67 1.17
N GLU A 440 -21.44 3.60 0.17
CA GLU A 440 -21.69 4.16 -1.16
C GLU A 440 -22.87 3.43 -1.84
N ASP A 441 -22.87 2.10 -1.81
CA ASP A 441 -23.98 1.29 -2.32
C ASP A 441 -25.30 1.58 -1.59
N ALA A 442 -25.27 1.71 -0.26
CA ALA A 442 -26.45 2.06 0.53
C ALA A 442 -26.97 3.46 0.18
N ALA A 443 -26.07 4.44 0.01
CA ALA A 443 -26.42 5.81 -0.38
C ALA A 443 -27.03 5.86 -1.78
N LEU A 444 -26.47 5.13 -2.75
CA LEU A 444 -27.01 5.02 -4.12
C LEU A 444 -28.41 4.41 -4.14
N ASN A 445 -28.67 3.43 -3.27
CA ASN A 445 -29.97 2.77 -3.14
C ASN A 445 -30.95 3.49 -2.21
N LYS A 446 -30.55 4.62 -1.59
CA LYS A 446 -31.31 5.32 -0.53
C LYS A 446 -31.75 4.39 0.60
N SER A 447 -30.92 3.39 0.91
CA SER A 447 -31.21 2.43 1.97
C SER A 447 -30.76 2.99 3.32
N GLU A 448 -31.51 2.67 4.37
CA GLU A 448 -31.11 2.94 5.77
C GLU A 448 -30.09 1.89 6.28
N ASP A 449 -29.75 0.87 5.45
CA ASP A 449 -28.90 -0.30 5.76
C ASP A 449 -27.42 -0.01 6.06
N GLY A 450 -27.06 1.19 6.51
CA GLY A 450 -25.69 1.58 6.84
C GLY A 450 -25.52 2.25 8.20
N LEU A 451 -26.59 2.43 8.99
CA LEU A 451 -26.53 3.20 10.24
C LEU A 451 -25.55 2.61 11.27
N ALA A 452 -25.47 1.28 11.39
CA ALA A 452 -24.53 0.61 12.30
C ALA A 452 -23.08 0.83 11.85
N LEU A 453 -22.80 0.64 10.56
CA LEU A 453 -21.49 0.89 9.95
C LEU A 453 -21.07 2.37 10.08
N LYS A 454 -22.01 3.32 9.88
CA LYS A 454 -21.75 4.74 10.12
C LYS A 454 -21.41 5.00 11.57
N SER A 455 -22.20 4.47 12.51
CA SER A 455 -21.94 4.64 13.96
C SER A 455 -20.58 4.09 14.37
N TYR A 456 -20.18 2.95 13.79
CA TYR A 456 -18.85 2.38 13.97
C TYR A 456 -17.73 3.28 13.45
N LEU A 457 -17.87 3.83 12.23
CA LEU A 457 -16.88 4.74 11.69
C LEU A 457 -16.80 6.05 12.49
N VAL A 458 -17.92 6.56 13.02
CA VAL A 458 -17.93 7.73 13.92
C VAL A 458 -17.17 7.45 15.21
N SER A 459 -17.31 6.26 15.79
CA SER A 459 -16.64 5.92 17.04
C SER A 459 -15.16 5.60 16.87
N THR A 460 -14.78 5.00 15.73
CA THR A 460 -13.38 4.65 15.43
C THR A 460 -12.62 5.82 14.80
N LEU A 461 -13.05 6.27 13.62
CA LEU A 461 -12.37 7.34 12.88
C LEU A 461 -12.84 8.72 13.31
N GLY A 462 -14.11 8.91 13.68
CA GLY A 462 -14.69 10.22 14.05
C GLY A 462 -14.33 10.75 15.44
N GLY A 463 -13.55 10.00 16.23
CA GLY A 463 -13.01 10.46 17.51
C GLY A 463 -14.03 10.55 18.66
N CYS A 464 -15.23 10.01 18.48
CA CYS A 464 -16.24 9.96 19.54
C CYS A 464 -16.01 8.74 20.44
N ILE A 465 -15.57 8.98 21.68
CA ILE A 465 -15.28 7.91 22.66
C ILE A 465 -16.58 7.34 23.25
N ASP A 466 -17.66 8.13 23.24
CA ASP A 466 -18.96 7.74 23.76
C ASP A 466 -19.72 6.90 22.71
N PHE A 467 -19.55 5.58 22.77
CA PHE A 467 -20.45 4.62 22.13
C PHE A 467 -21.85 4.75 22.74
N ALA A 468 -22.65 5.70 22.25
CA ALA A 468 -23.95 6.03 22.83
C ALA A 468 -25.12 5.18 22.29
N THR A 469 -24.88 4.16 21.46
CA THR A 469 -25.98 3.53 20.71
C THR A 469 -25.91 2.00 20.71
N GLY A 470 -26.65 1.40 21.64
CA GLY A 470 -27.21 0.07 21.48
C GLY A 470 -26.26 -1.12 21.61
N ASP A 471 -26.87 -2.30 21.64
CA ASP A 471 -26.31 -3.64 21.91
C ASP A 471 -25.32 -4.15 20.82
N VAL A 472 -24.67 -3.26 20.06
CA VAL A 472 -23.82 -3.61 18.91
C VAL A 472 -22.35 -3.71 19.35
N ASP A 473 -21.82 -4.93 19.35
CA ASP A 473 -20.42 -5.21 19.69
C ASP A 473 -19.48 -4.91 18.50
N LEU A 474 -18.24 -4.57 18.80
CA LEU A 474 -17.16 -4.45 17.80
C LEU A 474 -17.00 -5.76 17.02
N ASP A 475 -17.14 -6.88 17.72
CA ASP A 475 -17.08 -8.22 17.15
C ASP A 475 -18.21 -8.43 16.11
N ASP A 476 -19.39 -7.85 16.33
CA ASP A 476 -20.51 -7.96 15.39
C ASP A 476 -20.21 -7.19 14.09
N ILE A 477 -19.64 -5.99 14.20
CA ILE A 477 -19.24 -5.20 13.03
C ILE A 477 -18.12 -5.91 12.25
N GLN A 478 -17.15 -6.50 12.95
CA GLN A 478 -16.07 -7.24 12.32
C GLN A 478 -16.59 -8.44 11.51
N LEU A 479 -17.60 -9.15 12.04
CA LEU A 479 -18.25 -10.25 11.33
C LEU A 479 -19.02 -9.78 10.08
N GLU A 480 -19.69 -8.63 10.12
CA GLU A 480 -20.32 -8.05 8.93
C GLU A 480 -19.26 -7.70 7.87
N VAL A 481 -18.16 -7.06 8.26
CA VAL A 481 -17.11 -6.70 7.31
C VAL A 481 -16.43 -7.94 6.73
N GLU A 482 -16.12 -8.93 7.56
CA GLU A 482 -15.53 -10.20 7.12
C GLU A 482 -16.43 -10.89 6.09
N PHE A 483 -17.75 -10.88 6.31
CA PHE A 483 -18.70 -11.41 5.35
C PHE A 483 -18.57 -10.74 3.98
N TRP A 484 -18.58 -9.39 3.94
CA TRP A 484 -18.54 -8.66 2.67
C TRP A 484 -17.20 -8.79 1.95
N GLN A 485 -16.08 -8.79 2.69
CA GLN A 485 -14.75 -9.02 2.14
C GLN A 485 -14.60 -10.41 1.51
N LYS A 486 -15.12 -11.44 2.19
CA LYS A 486 -14.92 -12.84 1.79
C LYS A 486 -16.06 -13.41 0.95
N CYS A 487 -17.12 -12.64 0.69
CA CYS A 487 -18.36 -13.17 0.16
C CYS A 487 -18.14 -13.90 -1.18
N PRO A 488 -18.32 -15.23 -1.24
CA PRO A 488 -17.74 -16.04 -2.32
C PRO A 488 -18.57 -16.01 -3.61
N ASP A 489 -19.83 -15.58 -3.58
CA ASP A 489 -20.73 -15.59 -4.73
C ASP A 489 -21.89 -14.57 -4.64
N ALA A 490 -22.67 -14.48 -5.72
CA ALA A 490 -23.78 -13.53 -5.84
C ALA A 490 -25.01 -13.92 -5.00
N ASP A 491 -25.31 -15.22 -4.82
CA ASP A 491 -26.52 -15.64 -4.09
C ASP A 491 -26.39 -15.32 -2.59
N ARG A 492 -25.19 -15.45 -2.01
CA ARG A 492 -24.91 -15.06 -0.62
C ARG A 492 -25.03 -13.54 -0.42
N ARG A 493 -24.53 -12.73 -1.36
CA ARG A 493 -24.66 -11.27 -1.31
C ARG A 493 -26.11 -10.81 -1.42
N ASP A 494 -26.87 -11.41 -2.34
CA ASP A 494 -28.31 -11.14 -2.48
C ASP A 494 -29.05 -11.48 -1.19
N LEU A 495 -28.76 -12.64 -0.59
CA LEU A 495 -29.36 -13.05 0.67
C LEU A 495 -29.03 -12.07 1.79
N ALA A 496 -27.77 -11.68 1.97
CA ALA A 496 -27.35 -10.69 2.97
C ALA A 496 -28.09 -9.35 2.79
N THR A 497 -28.28 -8.92 1.54
CA THR A 497 -29.04 -7.70 1.22
C THR A 497 -30.51 -7.83 1.63
N ILE A 498 -31.14 -8.99 1.39
CA ILE A 498 -32.51 -9.26 1.84
C ILE A 498 -32.58 -9.26 3.38
N LEU A 499 -31.61 -9.88 4.05
CA LEU A 499 -31.55 -9.93 5.51
C LEU A 499 -31.46 -8.52 6.12
N GLY A 500 -30.62 -7.65 5.56
CA GLY A 500 -30.46 -6.26 6.02
C GLY A 500 -31.75 -5.44 5.88
N SER A 501 -32.60 -5.77 4.90
CA SER A 501 -33.86 -5.06 4.67
C SER A 501 -34.95 -5.33 5.73
N PHE A 502 -34.77 -6.32 6.61
CA PHE A 502 -35.76 -6.67 7.64
C PHE A 502 -35.66 -5.75 8.86
N LYS A 503 -36.65 -4.86 9.02
CA LYS A 503 -36.66 -3.85 10.10
C LYS A 503 -36.78 -4.44 11.50
N ARG A 504 -37.29 -5.67 11.60
CA ARG A 504 -37.48 -6.39 12.88
C ARG A 504 -36.31 -7.28 13.24
N LEU A 505 -35.35 -7.47 12.34
CA LEU A 505 -34.14 -8.24 12.61
C LEU A 505 -33.16 -7.35 13.38
N ASP A 506 -32.87 -7.68 14.63
CA ASP A 506 -31.85 -6.97 15.38
C ASP A 506 -30.47 -7.18 14.76
N TYR A 507 -29.57 -6.22 14.96
CA TYR A 507 -28.26 -6.22 14.31
C TYR A 507 -27.41 -7.44 14.68
N LYS A 508 -27.48 -7.89 15.95
CA LYS A 508 -26.74 -9.06 16.41
C LYS A 508 -27.20 -10.34 15.72
N THR A 509 -28.51 -10.51 15.57
CA THR A 509 -29.07 -11.62 14.79
C THR A 509 -28.69 -11.51 13.32
N PHE A 510 -28.76 -10.32 12.72
CA PHE A 510 -28.37 -10.08 11.33
C PHE A 510 -26.93 -10.53 11.06
N VAL A 511 -25.98 -10.08 11.88
CA VAL A 511 -24.57 -10.45 11.76
C VAL A 511 -24.35 -11.95 11.99
N SER A 512 -25.04 -12.54 12.98
CA SER A 512 -24.99 -13.99 13.21
C SER A 512 -25.49 -14.78 12.00
N CYS A 513 -26.51 -14.28 11.30
CA CYS A 513 -26.94 -14.83 10.02
C CYS A 513 -25.84 -14.69 8.96
N LEU A 514 -25.21 -13.52 8.80
CA LEU A 514 -24.12 -13.33 7.83
C LEU A 514 -22.96 -14.31 8.04
N SER A 515 -22.52 -14.46 9.29
CA SER A 515 -21.49 -15.44 9.65
C SER A 515 -21.93 -16.86 9.27
N SER A 516 -23.17 -17.22 9.55
CA SER A 516 -23.72 -18.54 9.20
C SER A 516 -23.81 -18.75 7.67
N VAL A 517 -24.22 -17.73 6.90
CA VAL A 517 -24.31 -17.76 5.43
C VAL A 517 -23.00 -18.24 4.78
N MET A 518 -21.85 -17.86 5.35
CA MET A 518 -20.54 -18.23 4.82
C MET A 518 -20.28 -19.74 4.88
N TYR A 519 -20.82 -20.44 5.87
CA TYR A 519 -20.57 -21.86 6.11
C TYR A 519 -21.69 -22.77 5.58
N GLU A 520 -22.86 -22.22 5.29
CA GLU A 520 -23.98 -22.97 4.77
C GLU A 520 -23.77 -23.43 3.31
N LYS A 521 -24.46 -24.51 2.92
CA LYS A 521 -24.38 -25.06 1.56
C LYS A 521 -25.06 -24.15 0.54
N ASP A 522 -24.51 -24.03 -0.67
CA ASP A 522 -25.05 -23.19 -1.75
C ASP A 522 -26.54 -23.44 -2.05
N GLN A 523 -26.99 -24.69 -1.98
CA GLN A 523 -28.39 -25.05 -2.19
C GLN A 523 -29.30 -24.43 -1.14
N PHE A 524 -28.86 -24.42 0.12
CA PHE A 524 -29.63 -23.82 1.21
C PHE A 524 -29.75 -22.31 1.01
N ILE A 525 -28.64 -21.64 0.67
CA ILE A 525 -28.62 -20.19 0.40
C ILE A 525 -29.61 -19.82 -0.72
N LYS A 526 -29.60 -20.56 -1.83
CA LYS A 526 -30.51 -20.31 -2.96
C LYS A 526 -31.97 -20.48 -2.60
N GLU A 527 -32.31 -21.57 -1.93
CA GLU A 527 -33.67 -21.86 -1.49
C GLU A 527 -34.16 -20.81 -0.50
N LEU A 528 -33.34 -20.47 0.50
CA LEU A 528 -33.64 -19.47 1.51
C LEU A 528 -33.86 -18.08 0.88
N ARG A 529 -32.98 -17.67 -0.04
CA ARG A 529 -33.11 -16.42 -0.79
C ARG A 529 -34.46 -16.33 -1.51
N VAL A 530 -34.84 -17.36 -2.26
CA VAL A 530 -36.11 -17.38 -3.01
C VAL A 530 -37.31 -17.29 -2.06
N MET A 531 -37.27 -17.97 -0.91
CA MET A 531 -38.35 -17.90 0.08
C MET A 531 -38.47 -16.51 0.73
N LEU A 532 -37.36 -15.85 1.05
CA LEU A 532 -37.39 -14.52 1.69
C LEU A 532 -37.79 -13.39 0.72
N MET A 533 -37.56 -13.56 -0.59
CA MET A 533 -38.02 -12.61 -1.61
C MET A 533 -39.52 -12.66 -1.84
N ASP A 534 -40.17 -13.80 -1.58
CA ASP A 534 -41.60 -13.97 -1.76
C ASP A 534 -42.36 -13.25 -0.63
N LYS A 535 -43.24 -12.32 -1.01
CA LYS A 535 -44.03 -11.49 -0.08
C LYS A 535 -45.32 -12.18 0.36
N HIS A 536 -45.62 -13.37 -0.14
CA HIS A 536 -46.84 -14.10 0.18
C HIS A 536 -46.75 -14.88 1.50
N TRP A 537 -47.89 -15.06 2.16
CA TRP A 537 -48.01 -15.88 3.38
C TRP A 537 -47.45 -17.29 3.22
N GLY A 538 -47.70 -17.91 2.06
CA GLY A 538 -47.20 -19.24 1.75
C GLY A 538 -45.67 -19.34 1.84
N ALA A 539 -44.95 -18.24 1.65
CA ALA A 539 -43.51 -18.17 1.82
C ALA A 539 -43.09 -18.29 3.30
N CYS A 540 -43.82 -17.65 4.23
CA CYS A 540 -43.58 -17.79 5.67
C CYS A 540 -43.75 -19.25 6.12
N ALA A 541 -44.85 -19.89 5.72
CA ALA A 541 -45.10 -21.29 6.05
C ALA A 541 -44.04 -22.22 5.46
N LYS A 542 -43.69 -22.03 4.18
CA LYS A 542 -42.59 -22.78 3.53
C LYS A 542 -41.26 -22.57 4.25
N LEU A 543 -40.93 -21.34 4.65
CA LEU A 543 -39.70 -21.02 5.36
C LEU A 543 -39.64 -21.74 6.72
N ILE A 544 -40.73 -21.70 7.50
CA ILE A 544 -40.83 -22.37 8.81
C ILE A 544 -40.66 -23.88 8.65
N SER A 545 -41.42 -24.50 7.75
CA SER A 545 -41.30 -25.94 7.49
C SER A 545 -39.91 -26.32 6.99
N TYR A 546 -39.31 -25.49 6.13
CA TYR A 546 -37.99 -25.74 5.59
C TYR A 546 -36.87 -25.65 6.65
N VAL A 547 -36.86 -24.59 7.46
CA VAL A 547 -35.88 -24.42 8.56
C VAL A 547 -36.09 -25.50 9.63
N SER A 548 -37.35 -25.78 10.00
CA SER A 548 -37.72 -26.86 10.94
C SER A 548 -37.20 -28.22 10.47
N LEU A 549 -37.44 -28.56 9.21
CA LEU A 549 -37.02 -29.83 8.62
C LEU A 549 -35.49 -29.95 8.60
N ARG A 550 -34.78 -28.94 8.10
CA ARG A 550 -33.31 -28.91 8.07
C ARG A 550 -32.71 -29.05 9.47
N ARG A 551 -33.30 -28.37 10.46
CA ARG A 551 -32.87 -28.44 11.86
C ARG A 551 -33.13 -29.82 12.47
N SER A 552 -34.25 -30.45 12.16
CA SER A 552 -34.55 -31.83 12.60
C SER A 552 -33.55 -32.85 12.05
N PHE A 553 -32.93 -32.56 10.91
CA PHE A 553 -31.83 -33.36 10.33
C PHE A 553 -30.44 -32.96 10.85
N GLY A 554 -30.34 -32.04 11.81
CA GLY A 554 -29.05 -31.53 12.31
C GLY A 554 -28.24 -30.78 11.26
N GLN A 555 -28.88 -30.27 10.20
CA GLN A 555 -28.21 -29.57 9.10
C GLN A 555 -28.03 -28.07 9.37
N LEU A 556 -28.76 -27.51 10.34
CA LEU A 556 -28.64 -26.12 10.77
C LEU A 556 -28.31 -26.12 12.26
N SER A 557 -27.14 -25.61 12.61
CA SER A 557 -26.66 -25.53 14.00
C SER A 557 -26.86 -24.14 14.62
N ALA A 558 -26.95 -23.09 13.80
CA ALA A 558 -27.03 -21.72 14.28
C ALA A 558 -28.47 -21.31 14.63
N ASP A 559 -28.66 -20.69 15.80
CA ASP A 559 -29.96 -20.19 16.28
C ASP A 559 -30.46 -18.96 15.53
N CYS A 560 -29.56 -18.25 14.85
CA CYS A 560 -29.88 -17.07 14.04
C CYS A 560 -30.94 -17.37 12.97
N TRP A 561 -30.99 -18.60 12.43
CA TRP A 561 -32.01 -19.01 11.45
C TRP A 561 -33.41 -19.07 12.06
N THR A 562 -33.54 -19.46 13.32
CA THR A 562 -34.83 -19.42 14.03
C THR A 562 -35.24 -17.98 14.33
N MET A 563 -34.29 -17.14 14.75
CA MET A 563 -34.55 -15.72 15.01
C MET A 563 -34.94 -14.97 13.74
N LEU A 564 -34.33 -15.30 12.60
CA LEU A 564 -34.73 -14.81 11.28
C LEU A 564 -36.18 -15.18 10.95
N VAL A 565 -36.59 -16.42 11.22
CA VAL A 565 -37.98 -16.85 11.04
C VAL A 565 -38.94 -15.99 11.88
N PHE A 566 -38.60 -15.72 13.13
CA PHE A 566 -39.44 -14.87 13.99
C PHE A 566 -39.49 -13.42 13.52
N ALA A 567 -38.35 -12.82 13.18
CA ALA A 567 -38.30 -11.48 12.60
C ALA A 567 -39.11 -11.39 11.31
N PHE A 568 -39.04 -12.42 10.45
CA PHE A 568 -39.83 -12.51 9.23
C PHE A 568 -41.33 -12.60 9.51
N ILE A 569 -41.73 -13.39 10.51
CA ILE A 569 -43.13 -13.47 10.95
C ILE A 569 -43.61 -12.12 11.53
N GLU A 570 -42.82 -11.47 12.38
CA GLU A 570 -43.17 -10.18 12.98
C GLU A 570 -43.35 -9.09 11.92
N GLU A 571 -42.44 -9.01 10.95
CA GLU A 571 -42.51 -8.03 9.86
C GLU A 571 -43.72 -8.27 8.94
N ARG A 572 -44.06 -9.55 8.73
CA ARG A 572 -45.27 -9.95 8.00
C ARG A 572 -46.50 -10.06 8.91
N GLY A 573 -46.39 -9.68 10.19
CA GLY A 573 -47.39 -9.87 11.25
C GLY A 573 -48.78 -9.30 10.89
N SER A 574 -48.80 -8.20 10.15
CA SER A 574 -50.04 -7.58 9.64
C SER A 574 -50.84 -8.48 8.68
N LEU A 575 -50.21 -9.49 8.08
CA LEU A 575 -50.91 -10.50 7.28
C LEU A 575 -51.69 -11.48 8.16
N PHE A 576 -51.26 -11.72 9.41
CA PHE A 576 -52.00 -12.56 10.36
C PHE A 576 -53.29 -11.89 10.83
N SER A 577 -53.29 -10.57 10.98
CA SER A 577 -54.45 -9.84 11.50
C SER A 577 -55.55 -9.58 10.45
N ARG A 578 -55.27 -9.76 9.16
CA ARG A 578 -56.25 -9.54 8.07
C ARG A 578 -57.11 -10.77 7.72
N GLY A 579 -57.06 -11.85 8.50
CA GLY A 579 -58.10 -12.89 8.51
C GLY A 579 -58.23 -13.74 7.25
N GLY A 580 -57.12 -13.98 6.55
CA GLY A 580 -57.07 -14.92 5.44
C GLY A 580 -55.78 -15.72 5.51
N SER A 581 -55.74 -16.74 6.34
CA SER A 581 -54.70 -17.75 6.31
C SER A 581 -54.80 -18.37 4.92
N HIS A 582 -53.74 -18.23 4.12
CA HIS A 582 -53.72 -18.89 2.81
C HIS A 582 -53.52 -20.42 2.95
N MET A 583 -53.86 -20.97 4.12
CA MET A 583 -53.88 -22.40 4.42
C MET A 583 -55.26 -22.91 3.99
N GLU A 584 -55.28 -23.88 3.09
CA GLU A 584 -56.54 -24.41 2.54
C GLU A 584 -57.19 -25.43 3.49
N THR A 585 -56.41 -26.00 4.40
CA THR A 585 -56.85 -27.09 5.28
C THR A 585 -56.30 -26.97 6.70
N MET A 586 -57.04 -27.55 7.66
CA MET A 586 -56.60 -27.72 9.04
C MET A 586 -55.26 -28.45 9.16
N ASP A 587 -55.01 -29.45 8.32
CA ASP A 587 -53.77 -30.23 8.36
C ASP A 587 -52.54 -29.39 7.98
N GLN A 588 -52.68 -28.47 7.01
CA GLN A 588 -51.59 -27.54 6.66
C GLN A 588 -51.28 -26.60 7.83
N TRP A 589 -52.32 -26.10 8.50
CA TRP A 589 -52.16 -25.22 9.65
C TRP A 589 -51.55 -25.92 10.88
N LEU A 590 -51.99 -27.14 11.16
CA LEU A 590 -51.42 -27.96 12.23
C LEU A 590 -49.95 -28.31 11.95
N SER A 591 -49.61 -28.64 10.71
CA SER A 591 -48.22 -28.87 10.30
C SER A 591 -47.37 -27.61 10.52
N PHE A 592 -47.90 -26.45 10.14
CA PHE A 592 -47.23 -25.16 10.35
C PHE A 592 -46.92 -24.91 11.83
N ILE A 593 -47.87 -25.15 12.73
CA ILE A 593 -47.62 -24.98 14.17
C ILE A 593 -46.64 -26.00 14.69
N GLN A 594 -46.76 -27.27 14.32
CA GLN A 594 -45.82 -28.28 14.77
C GLN A 594 -44.40 -27.91 14.36
N ASP A 595 -44.21 -27.38 13.15
CA ASP A 595 -42.90 -26.91 12.69
C ASP A 595 -42.43 -25.67 13.45
N LEU A 596 -43.32 -24.71 13.74
CA LEU A 596 -42.99 -23.55 14.56
C LEU A 596 -42.61 -23.95 15.99
N VAL A 597 -43.36 -24.87 16.60
CA VAL A 597 -43.11 -25.38 17.95
C VAL A 597 -41.73 -26.06 18.00
N LYS A 598 -41.40 -26.91 17.01
CA LYS A 598 -40.06 -27.52 16.91
C LYS A 598 -38.94 -26.47 16.87
N LEU A 599 -39.12 -25.38 16.13
CA LEU A 599 -38.14 -24.28 16.09
C LEU A 599 -38.00 -23.59 17.45
N THR A 600 -39.13 -23.35 18.13
CA THR A 600 -39.17 -22.65 19.42
C THR A 600 -38.66 -23.47 20.61
N VAL A 601 -38.51 -24.80 20.50
CA VAL A 601 -37.91 -25.61 21.58
C VAL A 601 -36.43 -25.27 21.76
N SER A 602 -35.75 -24.86 20.68
CA SER A 602 -34.32 -24.59 20.68
C SER A 602 -33.94 -23.16 21.08
N VAL A 603 -34.78 -22.19 20.76
CA VAL A 603 -34.64 -20.80 21.19
C VAL A 603 -35.45 -20.66 22.47
N ALA A 604 -34.81 -20.32 23.59
CA ALA A 604 -35.51 -20.20 24.86
C ALA A 604 -36.77 -19.32 24.67
N GLN A 605 -37.96 -19.85 25.00
CA GLN A 605 -39.25 -19.14 24.87
C GLN A 605 -39.23 -17.74 25.50
N THR A 606 -38.31 -17.52 26.43
CA THR A 606 -37.99 -16.24 27.08
C THR A 606 -37.48 -15.14 26.14
N GLN A 607 -37.03 -15.47 24.93
CA GLN A 607 -36.61 -14.47 23.92
C GLN A 607 -37.78 -13.94 23.10
N LEU A 608 -38.94 -14.59 23.14
CA LEU A 608 -40.16 -14.09 22.50
C LEU A 608 -40.81 -13.01 23.36
N ARG A 609 -41.44 -12.03 22.72
CA ARG A 609 -42.22 -11.00 23.43
C ARG A 609 -43.43 -11.64 24.12
N GLU A 610 -43.81 -11.13 25.28
CA GLU A 610 -45.00 -11.61 25.99
C GLU A 610 -46.29 -11.36 25.18
N SER A 611 -46.40 -10.18 24.53
CA SER A 611 -47.57 -9.76 23.74
C SER A 611 -47.17 -8.84 22.55
N GLY A 612 -48.09 -8.62 21.59
CA GLY A 612 -47.88 -7.78 20.40
C GLY A 612 -48.20 -8.48 19.06
N ASP A 613 -47.81 -7.83 17.96
CA ASP A 613 -47.87 -8.42 16.61
C ASP A 613 -46.79 -9.49 16.42
N GLY A 614 -47.06 -10.52 15.60
CA GLY A 614 -46.12 -11.63 15.33
C GLY A 614 -46.27 -12.84 16.26
N ILE A 615 -45.18 -13.58 16.52
CA ILE A 615 -45.18 -14.72 17.45
C ILE A 615 -44.86 -14.22 18.85
N THR A 616 -45.84 -14.26 19.73
CA THR A 616 -45.66 -13.95 21.15
C THR A 616 -45.60 -15.24 21.96
N GLN A 617 -45.07 -15.17 23.18
CA GLN A 617 -45.06 -16.31 24.10
C GLN A 617 -46.49 -16.81 24.38
N GLN A 618 -47.45 -15.88 24.55
CA GLN A 618 -48.86 -16.22 24.71
C GLN A 618 -49.45 -16.91 23.48
N ARG A 619 -49.19 -16.37 22.27
CA ARG A 619 -49.71 -16.94 21.02
C ARG A 619 -49.09 -18.30 20.71
N LEU A 620 -47.81 -18.49 21.03
CA LEU A 620 -47.14 -19.78 20.88
C LEU A 620 -47.70 -20.82 21.88
N ALA A 621 -47.86 -20.46 23.15
CA ALA A 621 -48.47 -21.33 24.16
C ALA A 621 -49.90 -21.72 23.77
N TRP A 622 -50.62 -20.76 23.19
CA TRP A 622 -51.94 -20.99 22.64
C TRP A 622 -51.91 -22.00 21.49
N TRP A 623 -51.06 -21.78 20.50
CA TRP A 623 -50.92 -22.68 19.36
C TRP A 623 -50.43 -24.08 19.75
N GLN A 624 -49.56 -24.19 20.76
CA GLN A 624 -49.17 -25.48 21.35
C GLN A 624 -50.40 -26.21 21.90
N THR A 625 -51.20 -25.52 22.71
CA THR A 625 -52.45 -26.07 23.27
C THR A 625 -53.38 -26.57 22.15
N LEU A 626 -53.51 -25.80 21.08
CA LEU A 626 -54.31 -26.20 19.91
C LEU A 626 -53.74 -27.44 19.20
N SER A 627 -52.42 -27.51 19.03
CA SER A 627 -51.74 -28.65 18.40
C SER A 627 -51.85 -29.94 19.22
N GLU A 628 -52.08 -29.85 20.52
CA GLU A 628 -52.33 -31.01 21.40
C GLU A 628 -53.78 -31.51 21.32
N ASN A 629 -54.70 -30.68 20.79
CA ASN A 629 -56.14 -30.94 20.77
C ASN A 629 -56.71 -31.16 19.34
N VAL A 630 -55.91 -31.74 18.44
CA VAL A 630 -56.26 -31.96 17.02
C VAL A 630 -57.62 -32.63 16.81
N ASN A 631 -57.94 -33.66 17.60
CA ASN A 631 -59.20 -34.39 17.46
C ASN A 631 -60.41 -33.49 17.73
N THR A 632 -60.30 -32.60 18.71
CA THR A 632 -61.36 -31.64 19.02
C THR A 632 -61.47 -30.59 17.92
N LEU A 633 -60.35 -30.10 17.39
CA LEU A 633 -60.35 -29.16 16.26
C LEU A 633 -60.98 -29.76 14.99
N ARG A 634 -60.70 -31.02 14.67
CA ARG A 634 -61.34 -31.73 13.54
C ARG A 634 -62.85 -31.92 13.73
N SER A 635 -63.28 -32.18 14.96
CA SER A 635 -64.71 -32.22 15.29
C SER A 635 -65.37 -30.86 15.07
N ILE A 636 -64.72 -29.76 15.48
CA ILE A 636 -65.19 -28.40 15.26
C ILE A 636 -65.22 -28.07 13.75
N GLU A 637 -64.16 -28.38 13.00
CA GLU A 637 -64.11 -28.19 11.53
C GLU A 637 -65.27 -28.92 10.82
N THR A 638 -65.56 -30.16 11.24
CA THR A 638 -66.68 -30.95 10.71
C THR A 638 -68.02 -30.31 11.04
N LEU A 639 -68.15 -29.71 12.23
CA LEU A 639 -69.38 -29.06 12.70
C LEU A 639 -69.64 -27.71 12.00
N VAL A 640 -68.59 -26.94 11.68
CA VAL A 640 -68.71 -25.59 11.10
C VAL A 640 -68.66 -25.61 9.56
N LYS A 641 -68.55 -26.78 8.93
CA LYS A 641 -68.56 -27.00 7.46
C LYS A 641 -67.34 -26.43 6.70
N GLY A 642 -66.19 -26.32 7.35
CA GLY A 642 -64.93 -26.03 6.67
C GLY A 642 -63.94 -25.24 7.50
N PHE A 643 -62.67 -25.27 7.07
CA PHE A 643 -61.56 -24.61 7.73
C PHE A 643 -61.69 -23.08 7.78
N ALA A 644 -62.23 -22.46 6.72
CA ALA A 644 -62.39 -21.01 6.62
C ALA A 644 -63.22 -20.42 7.78
N ASP A 645 -64.19 -21.17 8.29
CA ASP A 645 -65.10 -20.73 9.35
C ASP A 645 -64.55 -20.97 10.77
N VAL A 646 -63.45 -21.72 10.89
CA VAL A 646 -62.74 -21.96 12.16
C VAL A 646 -61.41 -21.22 12.24
N GLU A 647 -61.01 -20.52 11.18
CA GLU A 647 -59.71 -19.85 11.10
C GLU A 647 -59.50 -18.81 12.22
N TRP A 648 -60.57 -18.11 12.60
CA TRP A 648 -60.54 -17.09 13.65
C TRP A 648 -60.05 -17.62 15.00
N ILE A 649 -60.32 -18.90 15.31
CA ILE A 649 -59.89 -19.57 16.55
C ILE A 649 -58.37 -19.53 16.71
N PHE A 650 -57.67 -19.53 15.59
CA PHE A 650 -56.22 -19.55 15.51
C PHE A 650 -55.59 -18.16 15.69
N LEU A 651 -56.37 -17.10 15.47
CA LEU A 651 -55.91 -15.72 15.42
C LEU A 651 -56.31 -14.92 16.68
N THR A 652 -57.46 -15.24 17.30
CA THR A 652 -58.04 -14.42 18.39
C THR A 652 -57.32 -14.55 19.73
N GLY A 653 -56.59 -15.65 19.97
CA GLY A 653 -55.75 -15.80 21.15
C GLY A 653 -56.49 -15.74 22.50
N ASP A 654 -57.82 -15.93 22.53
CA ASP A 654 -58.62 -16.04 23.76
C ASP A 654 -58.84 -17.52 24.11
N PRO A 655 -58.06 -18.09 25.04
CA PRO A 655 -58.15 -19.50 25.37
C PRO A 655 -59.47 -19.85 26.07
N ALA A 656 -60.12 -18.88 26.75
CA ALA A 656 -61.30 -19.15 27.56
C ALA A 656 -62.54 -19.42 26.69
N ALA A 657 -62.75 -18.60 25.65
CA ALA A 657 -63.85 -18.78 24.71
C ALA A 657 -63.75 -20.12 23.96
N LEU A 658 -62.54 -20.54 23.59
CA LEU A 658 -62.35 -21.82 22.91
C LEU A 658 -62.35 -23.02 23.85
N LEU A 659 -61.77 -22.96 25.05
CA LEU A 659 -61.88 -24.05 26.02
C LEU A 659 -63.36 -24.37 26.29
N THR A 660 -64.19 -23.32 26.35
CA THR A 660 -65.65 -23.46 26.40
C THR A 660 -66.20 -24.16 25.14
N LEU A 661 -65.83 -23.73 23.93
CA LEU A 661 -66.25 -24.38 22.68
C LEU A 661 -65.80 -25.85 22.60
N MET A 662 -64.57 -26.15 23.03
CA MET A 662 -63.98 -27.48 23.05
C MET A 662 -64.70 -28.40 24.03
N GLU A 663 -65.05 -27.91 25.22
CA GLU A 663 -65.89 -28.66 26.15
C GLU A 663 -67.27 -28.98 25.57
N HIS A 664 -67.89 -28.03 24.87
CA HIS A 664 -69.21 -28.24 24.24
C HIS A 664 -69.13 -29.25 23.07
N ALA A 665 -68.08 -29.16 22.25
CA ALA A 665 -67.80 -30.11 21.18
C ALA A 665 -67.52 -31.53 21.72
N GLN A 666 -66.76 -31.64 22.81
CA GLN A 666 -66.49 -32.92 23.49
C GLN A 666 -67.75 -33.54 24.12
N LYS A 667 -68.70 -32.70 24.59
CA LYS A 667 -70.01 -33.12 25.10
C LYS A 667 -71.02 -33.47 23.99
N GLY A 668 -70.65 -33.34 22.71
CA GLY A 668 -71.51 -33.67 21.57
C GLY A 668 -72.71 -32.72 21.38
N GLN A 669 -72.64 -31.52 21.94
CA GLN A 669 -73.72 -30.52 21.81
C GLN A 669 -73.67 -29.85 20.44
N THR A 670 -74.82 -29.69 19.78
CA THR A 670 -74.91 -29.08 18.46
C THR A 670 -74.57 -27.58 18.52
N LEU A 671 -73.95 -27.02 17.46
CA LEU A 671 -73.58 -25.60 17.40
C LEU A 671 -74.77 -24.63 17.60
N LEU A 672 -75.98 -25.08 17.27
CA LEU A 672 -77.24 -24.35 17.50
C LEU A 672 -77.48 -24.01 18.99
N THR A 673 -77.04 -24.86 19.91
CA THR A 673 -77.15 -24.65 21.37
C THR A 673 -76.15 -23.61 21.90
N TRP A 674 -75.08 -23.36 21.16
CA TRP A 674 -74.02 -22.41 21.53
C TRP A 674 -74.29 -21.01 20.99
N CYS A 675 -74.74 -20.90 19.73
CA CYS A 675 -75.21 -19.62 19.17
C CYS A 675 -76.38 -19.03 19.98
N SER A 676 -77.19 -19.87 20.63
CA SER A 676 -78.24 -19.43 21.57
C SER A 676 -77.73 -19.01 22.95
N HIS A 677 -76.48 -19.29 23.33
CA HIS A 677 -75.87 -18.81 24.59
C HIS A 677 -75.01 -17.56 24.39
N LEU A 678 -74.38 -17.39 23.22
CA LEU A 678 -73.67 -16.15 22.88
C LEU A 678 -74.58 -14.99 22.48
N GLY A 679 -75.82 -15.30 22.05
CA GLY A 679 -76.82 -14.30 21.69
C GLY A 679 -77.43 -13.55 22.89
N ASP A 680 -77.28 -14.06 24.12
CA ASP A 680 -77.92 -13.49 25.32
C ASP A 680 -76.96 -12.63 26.18
N ASP A 681 -75.65 -12.62 25.93
CA ASP A 681 -74.64 -11.91 26.74
C ASP A 681 -73.94 -10.72 26.02
N VAL A 682 -74.46 -10.29 24.86
CA VAL A 682 -73.94 -9.11 24.13
C VAL A 682 -75.04 -8.06 23.96
N ASP A 683 -75.54 -7.54 25.07
CA ASP A 683 -76.27 -6.26 25.09
C ASP A 683 -76.00 -5.54 26.43
N GLU A 684 -74.97 -4.70 26.44
CA GLU A 684 -74.74 -3.50 27.28
C GLU A 684 -73.24 -3.27 27.51
N SER A 685 -72.54 -2.66 26.54
CA SER A 685 -71.66 -1.50 26.79
C SER A 685 -70.81 -1.16 25.56
N SER A 686 -70.73 0.15 25.29
CA SER A 686 -69.94 0.83 24.25
C SER A 686 -70.46 0.63 22.82
N GLY A 687 -70.76 1.66 22.04
CA GLY A 687 -70.24 3.02 22.04
C GLY A 687 -69.96 3.35 20.57
N THR A 688 -70.86 4.13 19.98
CA THR A 688 -70.87 4.60 18.60
C THR A 688 -69.52 5.03 18.03
N THR A 689 -69.15 4.51 16.85
CA THR A 689 -68.45 5.31 15.83
C THR A 689 -68.82 4.85 14.43
N THR A 690 -69.45 5.75 13.69
CA THR A 690 -69.82 5.69 12.28
C THR A 690 -68.62 5.86 11.36
N VAL A 691 -68.39 4.97 10.39
CA VAL A 691 -67.79 5.33 9.08
C VAL A 691 -68.34 4.43 7.96
N ASP A 692 -68.66 5.10 6.85
CA ASP A 692 -69.21 4.79 5.53
C ASP A 692 -69.26 3.37 4.94
N LYS A 693 -70.45 3.12 4.36
CA LYS A 693 -70.71 2.16 3.28
C LYS A 693 -70.40 2.79 1.92
N SER A 694 -69.67 2.09 1.06
CA SER A 694 -69.82 2.26 -0.38
C SER A 694 -69.46 1.00 -1.16
N ILE A 695 -70.43 0.53 -1.95
CA ILE A 695 -70.30 0.02 -3.34
C ILE A 695 -70.08 -1.50 -3.56
N THR A 696 -71.22 -2.14 -3.89
CA THR A 696 -71.54 -3.14 -4.96
C THR A 696 -70.66 -4.37 -5.15
N ASP A 697 -71.18 -5.58 -5.04
CA ASP A 697 -72.12 -6.29 -5.96
C ASP A 697 -71.44 -6.78 -7.25
N GLY A 698 -71.48 -8.10 -7.47
CA GLY A 698 -70.83 -8.78 -8.59
C GLY A 698 -70.68 -10.28 -8.37
N GLY A 699 -71.78 -11.02 -8.58
CA GLY A 699 -71.75 -12.48 -8.63
C GLY A 699 -71.00 -13.01 -9.87
N VAL A 700 -70.73 -14.32 -9.87
CA VAL A 700 -70.89 -15.25 -11.02
C VAL A 700 -70.36 -16.65 -10.66
N GLN A 701 -71.28 -17.61 -10.79
CA GLN A 701 -71.19 -19.00 -11.28
C GLN A 701 -70.10 -19.96 -10.76
N SER A 702 -70.61 -20.91 -9.98
CA SER A 702 -70.30 -22.34 -9.96
C SER A 702 -70.08 -22.96 -11.36
N MET A 703 -69.00 -23.74 -11.50
CA MET A 703 -68.95 -24.96 -12.31
C MET A 703 -68.11 -26.03 -11.62
N ALA A 704 -68.74 -27.19 -11.41
CA ALA A 704 -68.16 -28.41 -10.88
C ALA A 704 -67.40 -29.19 -11.98
N GLY A 705 -66.30 -29.86 -11.62
CA GLY A 705 -65.49 -30.65 -12.55
C GLY A 705 -64.63 -31.73 -11.88
N LYS A 706 -65.28 -32.83 -11.50
CA LYS A 706 -64.83 -34.23 -11.40
C LYS A 706 -63.33 -34.54 -11.30
N SER A 707 -62.95 -35.10 -10.15
CA SER A 707 -61.75 -35.91 -9.89
C SER A 707 -61.95 -37.38 -10.31
N THR A 708 -60.92 -37.99 -10.91
CA THR A 708 -60.72 -39.45 -10.98
C THR A 708 -59.30 -39.77 -10.53
N PRO A 709 -59.07 -40.81 -9.69
CA PRO A 709 -57.75 -41.16 -9.18
C PRO A 709 -57.14 -42.31 -9.99
N ASP A 710 -55.82 -42.30 -10.17
CA ASP A 710 -55.12 -43.53 -10.56
C ASP A 710 -53.86 -43.79 -9.74
N LYS A 711 -53.74 -45.07 -9.40
CA LYS A 711 -52.73 -45.77 -8.62
C LYS A 711 -51.41 -45.86 -9.39
N PHE A 712 -50.28 -46.06 -8.70
CA PHE A 712 -49.21 -47.07 -8.95
C PHE A 712 -48.05 -46.74 -8.00
N ARG A 713 -47.81 -47.55 -6.95
CA ARG A 713 -47.00 -48.78 -6.86
C ARG A 713 -45.49 -48.49 -6.70
N GLN A 714 -45.01 -48.79 -5.49
CA GLN A 714 -43.61 -48.88 -5.10
C GLN A 714 -42.92 -50.03 -5.84
N GLU A 715 -41.73 -49.75 -6.39
CA GLU A 715 -40.68 -50.76 -6.59
C GLU A 715 -39.36 -50.20 -6.06
N GLY A 716 -38.80 -50.89 -5.07
CA GLY A 716 -37.47 -50.66 -4.55
C GLY A 716 -36.44 -51.45 -5.35
N ILE A 717 -35.26 -50.87 -5.51
CA ILE A 717 -34.07 -51.57 -6.00
C ILE A 717 -32.89 -51.17 -5.10
N GLN A 718 -32.44 -52.14 -4.30
CA GLN A 718 -31.08 -52.20 -3.76
C GLN A 718 -30.15 -52.70 -4.87
N ASN A 719 -28.94 -52.15 -4.98
CA ASN A 719 -27.73 -52.93 -5.25
C ASN A 719 -26.43 -52.11 -5.02
N ASP A 720 -25.66 -52.63 -4.07
CA ASP A 720 -24.21 -52.77 -3.96
C ASP A 720 -23.26 -51.97 -4.86
N GLU A 721 -22.39 -51.20 -4.19
CA GLU A 721 -21.13 -50.65 -4.69
C GLU A 721 -19.95 -51.57 -4.34
N ARG A 722 -19.09 -51.85 -5.33
CA ARG A 722 -17.69 -52.26 -5.13
C ARG A 722 -16.78 -51.47 -6.09
N GLU A 723 -15.69 -50.99 -5.51
CA GLU A 723 -14.63 -50.12 -6.05
C GLU A 723 -13.86 -50.71 -7.26
N LEU A 724 -13.42 -49.87 -8.20
CA LEU A 724 -12.00 -49.49 -8.34
C LEU A 724 -11.75 -48.34 -9.35
N GLN A 725 -10.75 -47.53 -9.00
CA GLN A 725 -10.20 -46.29 -9.55
C GLN A 725 -9.88 -46.25 -11.06
N THR A 726 -10.36 -45.19 -11.74
CA THR A 726 -9.60 -44.33 -12.68
C THR A 726 -10.34 -42.98 -12.81
N SER A 727 -9.90 -41.94 -12.11
CA SER A 727 -10.57 -40.63 -12.08
C SER A 727 -10.20 -39.77 -13.30
N THR A 728 -11.12 -39.71 -14.26
CA THR A 728 -11.22 -38.63 -15.25
C THR A 728 -12.41 -37.76 -14.83
N PRO A 729 -12.33 -36.42 -14.75
CA PRO A 729 -13.44 -35.62 -14.23
C PRO A 729 -14.50 -35.39 -15.32
N LEU A 730 -15.45 -36.32 -15.44
CA LEU A 730 -16.75 -36.14 -16.11
C LEU A 730 -17.78 -35.69 -15.05
N TYR A 731 -17.73 -34.43 -14.59
CA TYR A 731 -18.61 -33.97 -13.51
C TYR A 731 -19.54 -32.79 -13.85
N SER A 732 -19.49 -32.23 -15.05
CA SER A 732 -20.37 -31.10 -15.45
C SER A 732 -21.63 -31.50 -16.23
N GLN A 733 -21.71 -32.72 -16.79
CA GLN A 733 -22.81 -33.12 -17.68
C GLN A 733 -24.06 -33.67 -16.97
N ARG A 734 -24.00 -34.00 -15.66
CA ARG A 734 -25.15 -34.55 -14.91
C ARG A 734 -26.14 -33.50 -14.38
N ARG A 735 -25.83 -32.20 -14.41
CA ARG A 735 -26.69 -31.18 -13.77
C ARG A 735 -27.96 -30.82 -14.58
N ILE A 736 -27.96 -30.96 -15.90
CA ILE A 736 -29.14 -30.63 -16.73
C ILE A 736 -30.17 -31.76 -16.71
N VAL A 737 -29.72 -33.02 -16.58
CA VAL A 737 -30.62 -34.18 -16.41
C VAL A 737 -31.44 -34.10 -15.12
N SER A 738 -30.97 -33.38 -14.10
CA SER A 738 -31.66 -33.24 -12.80
C SER A 738 -32.79 -32.20 -12.79
N ALA A 739 -32.92 -31.32 -13.79
CA ALA A 739 -34.04 -30.37 -13.86
C ALA A 739 -35.33 -31.05 -14.35
N ARG A 740 -35.21 -32.06 -15.23
CA ARG A 740 -36.33 -32.89 -15.70
C ARG A 740 -37.02 -33.70 -14.60
N SER A 741 -36.32 -34.04 -13.52
CA SER A 741 -36.90 -34.74 -12.37
C SER A 741 -37.71 -33.84 -11.43
N VAL A 742 -37.69 -32.51 -11.60
CA VAL A 742 -38.38 -31.54 -10.72
C VAL A 742 -39.64 -30.94 -11.37
N GLY A 743 -40.05 -31.43 -12.55
CA GLY A 743 -41.33 -31.03 -13.16
C GLY A 743 -41.36 -29.60 -13.73
N ILE A 744 -40.21 -28.94 -13.88
CA ILE A 744 -40.12 -27.68 -14.62
C ILE A 744 -40.29 -28.00 -16.11
N GLN A 745 -41.44 -27.63 -16.68
CA GLN A 745 -41.69 -27.73 -18.11
C GLN A 745 -40.86 -26.65 -18.85
N ASP A 746 -39.69 -27.02 -19.34
CA ASP A 746 -39.00 -26.22 -20.34
C ASP A 746 -39.86 -26.12 -21.61
N THR A 747 -39.92 -24.92 -22.17
CA THR A 747 -40.47 -24.61 -23.51
C THR A 747 -40.11 -25.75 -24.48
N PRO A 748 -41.06 -26.29 -25.27
CA PRO A 748 -40.84 -27.49 -26.08
C PRO A 748 -39.54 -27.38 -26.86
N VAL A 749 -38.55 -28.17 -26.44
CA VAL A 749 -37.24 -28.29 -27.07
C VAL A 749 -37.50 -28.49 -28.56
N ARG A 750 -37.07 -27.54 -29.40
CA ARG A 750 -37.11 -27.70 -30.85
C ARG A 750 -36.46 -29.03 -31.16
N GLY A 751 -37.19 -29.92 -31.84
CA GLY A 751 -36.76 -31.30 -32.03
C GLY A 751 -35.32 -31.37 -32.53
N ALA A 752 -34.48 -32.19 -31.87
CA ALA A 752 -33.08 -32.35 -32.23
C ALA A 752 -32.96 -32.58 -33.74
N GLY A 753 -32.23 -31.70 -34.41
CA GLY A 753 -31.99 -31.75 -35.84
C GLY A 753 -31.53 -33.12 -36.30
N LYS A 754 -31.90 -33.55 -37.52
CA LYS A 754 -31.57 -34.90 -38.07
C LYS A 754 -30.05 -35.22 -38.13
N GLY A 755 -29.18 -34.27 -37.82
CA GLY A 755 -27.71 -34.42 -37.82
C GLY A 755 -27.01 -34.28 -36.47
N VAL A 756 -27.73 -34.04 -35.37
CA VAL A 756 -27.14 -33.88 -34.03
C VAL A 756 -27.15 -35.22 -33.29
N PRO A 757 -25.99 -35.76 -32.87
CA PRO A 757 -25.94 -36.97 -32.03
C PRO A 757 -26.71 -36.77 -30.73
N ALA A 758 -27.44 -37.79 -30.27
CA ALA A 758 -28.27 -37.70 -29.07
C ALA A 758 -27.47 -37.31 -27.82
N GLU A 759 -26.21 -37.76 -27.71
CA GLU A 759 -25.29 -37.40 -26.62
C GLU A 759 -24.88 -35.92 -26.58
N LEU A 760 -25.08 -35.19 -27.68
CA LEU A 760 -24.70 -33.78 -27.82
C LEU A 760 -25.91 -32.85 -27.93
N ALA A 761 -27.13 -33.36 -27.76
CA ALA A 761 -28.37 -32.59 -27.89
C ALA A 761 -28.45 -31.41 -26.90
N ASP A 762 -27.79 -31.51 -25.74
CA ASP A 762 -27.74 -30.43 -24.73
C ASP A 762 -26.64 -29.38 -25.02
N ALA A 763 -25.68 -29.68 -25.89
CA ALA A 763 -24.55 -28.81 -26.23
C ALA A 763 -24.65 -28.21 -27.64
N ILE A 764 -25.54 -28.74 -28.48
CA ILE A 764 -25.65 -28.40 -29.90
C ILE A 764 -27.11 -28.15 -30.28
N GLU A 765 -27.38 -26.94 -30.77
CA GLU A 765 -28.68 -26.54 -31.28
C GLU A 765 -28.63 -26.32 -32.80
N GLU A 766 -29.57 -26.89 -33.56
CA GLU A 766 -29.73 -26.53 -34.98
C GLU A 766 -30.57 -25.25 -35.08
N VAL A 767 -29.91 -24.12 -35.34
CA VAL A 767 -30.55 -22.79 -35.41
C VAL A 767 -31.21 -22.53 -36.77
N ALA A 768 -30.72 -23.18 -37.83
CA ALA A 768 -31.29 -23.20 -39.18
C ALA A 768 -30.80 -24.44 -39.95
N PRO A 769 -31.38 -24.80 -41.12
CA PRO A 769 -30.91 -25.94 -41.90
C PRO A 769 -29.42 -25.85 -42.26
N ASP A 770 -28.66 -26.86 -41.81
CA ASP A 770 -27.19 -26.95 -41.88
C ASP A 770 -26.44 -25.85 -41.09
N GLU A 771 -27.09 -25.24 -40.11
CA GLU A 771 -26.53 -24.19 -39.25
C GLU A 771 -26.71 -24.58 -37.78
N TYR A 772 -25.59 -24.74 -37.09
CA TYR A 772 -25.54 -25.28 -35.74
C TYR A 772 -24.88 -24.27 -34.81
N GLU A 773 -25.43 -24.12 -33.62
CA GLU A 773 -24.82 -23.43 -32.50
C GLU A 773 -24.28 -24.45 -31.50
N LEU A 774 -22.99 -24.33 -31.17
CA LEU A 774 -22.29 -25.21 -30.25
C LEU A 774 -21.86 -24.41 -29.02
N SER A 775 -22.19 -24.91 -27.83
CA SER A 775 -21.93 -24.23 -26.56
C SER A 775 -20.94 -24.99 -25.71
N PHE A 776 -19.87 -24.31 -25.28
CA PHE A 776 -18.80 -24.90 -24.48
C PHE A 776 -18.68 -24.19 -23.12
N PRO A 777 -18.90 -24.87 -21.98
CA PRO A 777 -18.72 -24.29 -20.67
C PRO A 777 -17.25 -23.98 -20.41
N LEU A 778 -16.97 -22.75 -19.97
CA LEU A 778 -15.62 -22.31 -19.59
C LEU A 778 -15.37 -22.47 -18.08
N THR A 779 -16.34 -22.98 -17.33
CA THR A 779 -16.26 -23.21 -15.88
C THR A 779 -15.25 -24.28 -15.48
N GLY A 780 -14.84 -25.14 -16.42
CA GLY A 780 -13.76 -26.12 -16.19
C GLY A 780 -12.36 -25.52 -16.25
N LEU A 781 -12.21 -24.28 -16.71
CA LEU A 781 -10.93 -23.59 -16.74
C LEU A 781 -10.76 -22.79 -15.44
N ASN A 782 -9.63 -22.98 -14.77
CA ASN A 782 -9.30 -22.13 -13.64
C ASN A 782 -9.00 -20.70 -14.11
N GLU A 783 -9.03 -19.74 -13.18
CA GLU A 783 -8.83 -18.32 -13.47
C GLU A 783 -7.52 -18.06 -14.23
N LEU A 784 -6.43 -18.72 -13.82
CA LEU A 784 -5.12 -18.56 -14.45
C LEU A 784 -5.10 -19.06 -15.91
N GLN A 785 -5.77 -20.17 -16.20
CA GLN A 785 -5.92 -20.69 -17.57
C GLN A 785 -6.79 -19.76 -18.42
N ARG A 786 -7.85 -19.20 -17.85
CA ARG A 786 -8.72 -18.23 -18.53
C ARG A 786 -7.94 -16.98 -18.91
N LEU A 787 -7.21 -16.42 -17.94
CA LEU A 787 -6.33 -15.26 -18.14
C LEU A 787 -5.25 -15.54 -19.18
N ALA A 788 -4.50 -16.64 -19.07
CA ALA A 788 -3.43 -16.98 -20.02
C ALA A 788 -3.92 -17.21 -21.47
N ARG A 789 -5.21 -17.50 -21.65
CA ARG A 789 -5.86 -17.66 -22.95
C ARG A 789 -6.52 -16.37 -23.42
N GLY A 790 -6.74 -15.40 -22.54
CA GLY A 790 -7.43 -14.14 -22.85
C GLY A 790 -8.93 -14.31 -22.91
N VAL A 791 -9.47 -15.24 -22.13
CA VAL A 791 -10.92 -15.33 -21.91
C VAL A 791 -11.34 -14.13 -21.06
N PRO A 792 -12.29 -13.29 -21.51
CA PRO A 792 -12.74 -12.14 -20.75
C PRO A 792 -13.29 -12.52 -19.36
N ASP A 793 -13.17 -11.59 -18.42
CA ASP A 793 -13.78 -11.71 -17.11
C ASP A 793 -15.31 -11.80 -17.25
N GLY A 794 -15.92 -12.66 -16.43
CA GLY A 794 -17.36 -12.91 -16.49
C GLY A 794 -17.83 -13.82 -17.63
N ALA A 795 -17.02 -14.10 -18.66
CA ALA A 795 -17.39 -15.05 -19.71
C ALA A 795 -17.58 -16.46 -19.13
N ARG A 796 -18.76 -17.05 -19.27
CA ARG A 796 -19.07 -18.40 -18.72
C ARG A 796 -19.16 -19.46 -19.80
N LEU A 797 -19.50 -19.04 -21.01
CA LEU A 797 -19.73 -19.91 -22.16
C LEU A 797 -18.98 -19.36 -23.37
N LEU A 798 -18.42 -20.29 -24.16
CA LEU A 798 -17.95 -20.04 -25.51
C LEU A 798 -19.01 -20.58 -26.47
N VAL A 799 -19.53 -19.71 -27.32
CA VAL A 799 -20.54 -20.07 -28.32
C VAL A 799 -19.88 -20.06 -29.69
N VAL A 800 -20.02 -21.16 -30.44
CA VAL A 800 -19.51 -21.31 -31.80
C VAL A 800 -20.67 -21.63 -32.72
N ARG A 801 -20.98 -20.73 -33.65
CA ARG A 801 -21.94 -21.05 -34.72
C ARG A 801 -21.21 -21.52 -35.96
N VAL A 802 -21.68 -22.59 -36.57
CA VAL A 802 -21.14 -23.15 -37.81
C VAL A 802 -22.25 -23.31 -38.84
N CYS A 803 -21.98 -22.90 -40.07
CA CYS A 803 -22.82 -23.13 -41.24
C CYS A 803 -22.11 -24.12 -42.15
N LEU A 804 -22.68 -25.30 -42.39
CA LEU A 804 -22.07 -26.40 -43.16
C LEU A 804 -22.59 -26.50 -44.61
N ARG A 805 -23.23 -25.44 -45.11
CA ARG A 805 -23.68 -25.32 -46.50
C ARG A 805 -22.48 -25.33 -47.48
N SER A 806 -22.77 -25.16 -48.78
CA SER A 806 -21.79 -25.23 -49.88
C SER A 806 -20.50 -24.42 -49.68
N SER A 807 -20.54 -23.34 -48.88
CA SER A 807 -19.34 -22.71 -48.31
C SER A 807 -19.40 -22.78 -46.79
N ALA A 808 -18.65 -23.70 -46.18
CA ALA A 808 -18.60 -23.82 -44.73
C ALA A 808 -18.15 -22.48 -44.11
N GLY A 809 -18.76 -22.09 -43.00
CA GLY A 809 -18.40 -20.88 -42.29
C GLY A 809 -18.66 -20.97 -40.80
N PHE A 810 -18.03 -20.10 -40.03
CA PHE A 810 -18.16 -20.12 -38.57
C PHE A 810 -18.04 -18.73 -37.94
N CYS A 811 -18.53 -18.59 -36.71
CA CYS A 811 -18.23 -17.46 -35.84
C CYS A 811 -18.14 -17.89 -34.38
N ILE A 812 -17.41 -17.11 -33.57
CA ILE A 812 -17.03 -17.46 -32.20
C ILE A 812 -17.28 -16.25 -31.29
N HIS A 813 -18.03 -16.45 -30.21
CA HIS A 813 -18.45 -15.41 -29.27
C HIS A 813 -18.37 -15.89 -27.82
N TYR A 814 -18.28 -14.94 -26.89
CA TYR A 814 -18.44 -15.23 -25.46
C TYR A 814 -19.82 -14.79 -24.97
N ALA A 815 -20.49 -15.63 -24.18
CA ALA A 815 -21.74 -15.25 -23.51
C ALA A 815 -21.50 -14.99 -22.01
N PRO A 816 -22.17 -13.98 -21.42
CA PRO A 816 -23.26 -13.17 -22.00
C PRO A 816 -22.82 -11.93 -22.79
N ASN A 817 -21.53 -11.62 -22.85
CA ASN A 817 -21.02 -10.30 -23.27
C ASN A 817 -21.39 -9.90 -24.72
N ASP A 818 -21.54 -10.85 -25.65
CA ASP A 818 -21.69 -10.54 -27.08
C ASP A 818 -23.14 -10.70 -27.64
N GLU A 819 -24.09 -11.22 -26.85
CA GLU A 819 -25.46 -11.50 -27.34
C GLU A 819 -26.31 -10.24 -27.61
N ALA A 820 -25.91 -9.09 -27.06
CA ALA A 820 -26.68 -7.85 -27.14
C ALA A 820 -26.72 -7.21 -28.56
N THR A 821 -25.91 -7.68 -29.52
CA THR A 821 -25.79 -7.04 -30.86
C THR A 821 -26.78 -7.54 -31.92
N GLY A 822 -27.87 -8.20 -31.53
CA GLY A 822 -29.08 -8.33 -32.36
C GLY A 822 -28.89 -9.02 -33.73
N ASN A 823 -29.05 -10.35 -33.75
CA ASN A 823 -29.50 -11.17 -34.89
C ASN A 823 -28.72 -11.22 -36.22
N ARG A 824 -27.54 -10.61 -36.39
CA ARG A 824 -26.75 -10.77 -37.63
C ARG A 824 -25.34 -11.30 -37.40
N HIS A 825 -25.25 -12.63 -37.28
CA HIS A 825 -23.97 -13.34 -37.30
C HIS A 825 -23.31 -13.22 -38.68
N ARG A 826 -22.06 -12.78 -38.70
CA ARG A 826 -21.22 -12.71 -39.91
C ARG A 826 -20.17 -13.82 -39.88
N TYR A 827 -20.48 -14.91 -40.56
CA TYR A 827 -19.61 -16.07 -40.69
C TYR A 827 -18.30 -15.78 -41.42
N TRP A 828 -17.18 -16.28 -40.87
CA TRP A 828 -15.93 -16.44 -41.60
C TRP A 828 -16.04 -17.66 -42.51
N LYS A 829 -16.02 -17.47 -43.83
CA LYS A 829 -16.13 -18.56 -44.79
C LYS A 829 -14.77 -19.24 -45.00
N THR A 830 -14.73 -20.56 -45.11
CA THR A 830 -13.49 -21.32 -45.40
C THR A 830 -12.91 -21.03 -46.77
N SER A 831 -13.72 -20.51 -47.70
CA SER A 831 -13.26 -20.00 -48.99
C SER A 831 -12.60 -18.61 -48.90
N SER A 832 -12.72 -17.94 -47.75
CA SER A 832 -11.94 -16.73 -47.46
C SER A 832 -10.51 -17.11 -47.08
N GLY A 833 -9.60 -16.14 -47.05
CA GLY A 833 -8.26 -16.36 -46.50
C GLY A 833 -8.30 -16.73 -45.01
N ASP A 834 -7.12 -16.76 -44.38
CA ASP A 834 -7.00 -17.01 -42.96
C ASP A 834 -7.78 -15.98 -42.11
N PRO A 835 -8.38 -16.39 -40.97
CA PRO A 835 -9.21 -15.54 -40.12
C PRO A 835 -8.38 -14.54 -39.29
N ASP A 836 -7.85 -13.53 -39.98
CA ASP A 836 -7.01 -12.46 -39.39
C ASP A 836 -7.79 -11.18 -39.06
N ARG A 837 -9.12 -11.21 -39.15
CA ARG A 837 -10.01 -10.08 -38.84
C ARG A 837 -11.06 -10.47 -37.81
N PRO A 838 -11.62 -9.51 -37.05
CA PRO A 838 -12.76 -9.74 -36.16
C PRO A 838 -13.94 -10.44 -36.86
N ILE A 839 -14.54 -11.43 -36.21
CA ILE A 839 -15.70 -12.20 -36.71
C ILE A 839 -16.96 -11.72 -35.97
N CYS A 840 -18.06 -11.46 -36.69
CA CYS A 840 -19.27 -10.79 -36.17
C CYS A 840 -19.05 -9.46 -35.40
N GLY A 841 -17.92 -8.78 -35.63
CA GLY A 841 -17.63 -7.52 -34.94
C GLY A 841 -17.26 -7.67 -33.46
N THR A 842 -17.14 -8.90 -32.94
CA THR A 842 -16.66 -9.12 -31.58
C THR A 842 -15.18 -8.79 -31.47
N LYS A 843 -14.79 -8.21 -30.32
CA LYS A 843 -13.40 -7.86 -30.05
C LYS A 843 -12.58 -9.16 -29.99
N PRO A 844 -11.58 -9.36 -30.86
CA PRO A 844 -10.86 -10.62 -30.93
C PRO A 844 -9.99 -10.80 -29.69
N ALA A 845 -10.20 -11.90 -28.98
CA ALA A 845 -9.33 -12.37 -27.91
C ALA A 845 -8.31 -13.39 -28.43
N LEU A 846 -7.19 -13.56 -27.72
CA LEU A 846 -6.15 -14.54 -28.10
C LEU A 846 -6.73 -15.95 -28.31
N PHE A 847 -7.59 -16.41 -27.40
CA PHE A 847 -8.23 -17.72 -27.51
C PHE A 847 -9.15 -17.83 -28.71
N THR A 848 -10.03 -16.84 -28.94
CA THR A 848 -10.93 -16.85 -30.12
C THR A 848 -10.17 -16.79 -31.44
N TYR A 849 -9.05 -16.07 -31.50
CA TYR A 849 -8.18 -16.03 -32.68
C TYR A 849 -7.53 -17.40 -32.94
N TYR A 850 -6.98 -18.02 -31.89
CA TYR A 850 -6.43 -19.39 -31.94
C TYR A 850 -7.47 -20.41 -32.40
N LEU A 851 -8.67 -20.39 -31.82
CA LEU A 851 -9.77 -21.28 -32.19
C LEU A 851 -10.22 -21.03 -33.63
N SER A 852 -10.33 -19.77 -34.06
CA SER A 852 -10.75 -19.42 -35.42
C SER A 852 -9.82 -20.03 -36.46
N ARG A 853 -8.50 -19.92 -36.28
CA ARG A 853 -7.53 -20.50 -37.23
C ARG A 853 -7.56 -22.03 -37.24
N ASN A 854 -7.74 -22.66 -36.08
CA ASN A 854 -7.88 -24.11 -36.00
C ASN A 854 -9.18 -24.62 -36.62
N LEU A 855 -10.30 -23.93 -36.38
CA LEU A 855 -11.60 -24.26 -36.94
C LEU A 855 -11.63 -24.02 -38.46
N HIS A 856 -11.00 -22.96 -38.95
CA HIS A 856 -10.82 -22.72 -40.38
C HIS A 856 -10.11 -23.90 -41.08
N ARG A 857 -9.02 -24.42 -40.48
CA ARG A 857 -8.34 -25.62 -40.99
C ARG A 857 -9.21 -26.87 -40.91
N LEU A 858 -9.91 -27.07 -39.80
CA LEU A 858 -10.77 -28.23 -39.59
C LEU A 858 -11.90 -28.28 -40.64
N LEU A 859 -12.51 -27.12 -40.92
CA LEU A 859 -13.58 -26.96 -41.90
C LEU A 859 -13.11 -26.84 -43.36
N ALA A 860 -11.79 -26.86 -43.61
CA ALA A 860 -11.25 -26.91 -44.97
C ALA A 860 -11.58 -28.24 -45.66
N THR A 861 -11.87 -29.28 -44.88
CA THR A 861 -12.46 -30.54 -45.35
C THR A 861 -13.89 -30.68 -44.83
N ARG A 862 -14.71 -31.52 -45.46
CA ARG A 862 -16.07 -31.78 -44.97
C ARG A 862 -15.98 -32.48 -43.62
N GLN A 863 -16.62 -31.89 -42.61
CA GLN A 863 -16.66 -32.40 -41.24
C GLN A 863 -18.10 -32.64 -40.80
N THR A 864 -18.28 -33.58 -39.88
CA THR A 864 -19.55 -33.74 -39.16
C THR A 864 -19.62 -32.76 -38.00
N VAL A 865 -20.83 -32.41 -37.55
CA VAL A 865 -21.02 -31.53 -36.38
C VAL A 865 -20.37 -32.12 -35.13
N SER A 866 -20.43 -33.44 -34.96
CA SER A 866 -19.74 -34.16 -33.88
C SER A 866 -18.22 -33.98 -33.93
N ALA A 867 -17.59 -34.16 -35.11
CA ALA A 867 -16.14 -33.97 -35.25
C ALA A 867 -15.71 -32.53 -34.96
N ILE A 868 -16.54 -31.55 -35.35
CA ILE A 868 -16.33 -30.14 -35.03
C ILE A 868 -16.41 -29.91 -33.52
N HIS A 869 -17.47 -30.42 -32.86
CA HIS A 869 -17.65 -30.31 -31.42
C HIS A 869 -16.46 -30.90 -30.67
N SER A 870 -16.08 -32.15 -30.94
CA SER A 870 -14.95 -32.82 -30.29
C SER A 870 -13.62 -32.10 -30.53
N GLY A 871 -13.43 -31.51 -31.71
CA GLY A 871 -12.26 -30.69 -32.02
C GLY A 871 -12.18 -29.44 -31.14
N ILE A 872 -13.28 -28.70 -31.02
CA ILE A 872 -13.36 -27.48 -30.21
C ILE A 872 -13.26 -27.81 -28.72
N GLU A 873 -13.99 -28.83 -28.25
CA GLU A 873 -13.94 -29.30 -26.86
C GLU A 873 -12.51 -29.67 -26.45
N LYS A 874 -11.78 -30.37 -27.32
CA LYS A 874 -10.36 -30.67 -27.10
C LYS A 874 -9.53 -29.39 -26.95
N TRP A 875 -9.73 -28.37 -27.80
CA TRP A 875 -9.00 -27.10 -27.69
C TRP A 875 -9.43 -26.25 -26.48
N VAL A 876 -10.67 -26.38 -26.02
CA VAL A 876 -11.17 -25.72 -24.81
C VAL A 876 -10.61 -26.38 -23.56
N THR A 877 -10.62 -27.70 -23.47
CA THR A 877 -10.24 -28.42 -22.25
C THR A 877 -8.74 -28.63 -22.09
N THR A 878 -7.98 -28.72 -23.18
CA THR A 878 -6.54 -28.98 -23.13
C THR A 878 -5.70 -27.71 -23.20
N SER A 879 -4.51 -27.71 -22.59
CA SER A 879 -3.55 -26.63 -22.74
C SER A 879 -3.12 -26.48 -24.22
N PRO A 880 -2.86 -25.26 -24.69
CA PRO A 880 -2.29 -25.03 -26.02
C PRO A 880 -1.06 -25.90 -26.28
N SER A 881 -1.20 -26.79 -27.27
CA SER A 881 -0.18 -27.74 -27.74
C SER A 881 0.02 -27.67 -29.25
N THR A 882 -0.55 -26.65 -29.91
CA THR A 882 -0.35 -26.42 -31.34
C THR A 882 -0.03 -24.95 -31.61
N CYS A 883 0.68 -24.71 -32.71
CA CYS A 883 1.01 -23.38 -33.18
C CYS A 883 -0.27 -22.61 -33.51
N GLY A 884 -0.41 -21.41 -32.93
CA GLY A 884 -1.58 -20.56 -33.18
C GLY A 884 -1.72 -20.08 -34.63
N ILE A 885 -0.65 -20.17 -35.43
CA ILE A 885 -0.68 -19.77 -36.84
C ILE A 885 -0.90 -20.95 -37.77
N CYS A 886 0.00 -21.94 -37.79
CA CYS A 886 -0.04 -23.04 -38.75
C CYS A 886 -0.65 -24.34 -38.22
N GLY A 887 -0.90 -24.45 -36.91
CA GLY A 887 -1.49 -25.65 -36.29
C GLY A 887 -0.50 -26.81 -36.10
N ALA A 888 0.78 -26.63 -36.43
CA ALA A 888 1.80 -27.62 -36.15
C ALA A 888 1.87 -27.92 -34.65
N LEU A 889 2.08 -29.19 -34.29
CA LEU A 889 2.19 -29.62 -32.90
C LEU A 889 3.40 -28.95 -32.22
N ILE A 890 3.21 -28.49 -31.00
CA ILE A 890 4.24 -28.04 -30.09
C ILE A 890 4.35 -29.11 -29.00
N SER A 891 5.55 -29.68 -28.83
CA SER A 891 5.77 -30.85 -27.98
C SER A 891 5.62 -30.60 -26.48
N VAL A 892 5.49 -29.34 -26.07
CA VAL A 892 5.36 -28.90 -24.68
C VAL A 892 4.00 -28.28 -24.42
N ARG A 893 3.52 -28.40 -23.19
CA ARG A 893 2.27 -27.77 -22.76
C ARG A 893 2.53 -26.32 -22.42
N LEU A 894 1.90 -25.40 -23.13
CA LEU A 894 2.02 -23.97 -22.87
C LEU A 894 0.78 -23.44 -22.15
N TRP A 895 0.94 -22.39 -21.34
CA TRP A 895 -0.21 -21.65 -20.78
C TRP A 895 -0.87 -20.77 -21.83
N LYS A 896 -0.06 -20.18 -22.70
CA LYS A 896 -0.44 -19.24 -23.76
C LYS A 896 -0.16 -19.84 -25.14
N VAL A 897 -1.00 -19.49 -26.11
CA VAL A 897 -0.80 -19.86 -27.52
C VAL A 897 0.50 -19.24 -28.06
N ALA A 898 1.33 -20.04 -28.74
CA ALA A 898 2.60 -19.59 -29.30
C ALA A 898 2.71 -19.87 -30.81
N ALA A 899 3.69 -19.23 -31.45
CA ALA A 899 4.11 -19.51 -32.81
C ALA A 899 5.29 -20.49 -32.81
N CYS A 900 5.23 -21.56 -33.63
CA CYS A 900 6.26 -22.60 -33.66
C CYS A 900 7.55 -22.24 -34.44
N SER A 901 7.55 -21.12 -35.17
CA SER A 901 8.67 -20.76 -36.04
C SER A 901 8.78 -19.26 -36.21
N ARG A 902 9.92 -18.79 -36.74
CA ARG A 902 10.11 -17.38 -37.09
C ARG A 902 9.10 -16.90 -38.14
N SER A 903 8.78 -17.71 -39.15
CA SER A 903 7.78 -17.36 -40.16
C SER A 903 6.38 -17.24 -39.55
N CYS A 904 5.99 -18.18 -38.69
CA CYS A 904 4.73 -18.09 -37.96
C CYS A 904 4.71 -16.86 -37.03
N SER A 905 5.82 -16.52 -36.38
CA SER A 905 5.90 -15.32 -35.55
C SER A 905 5.74 -14.03 -36.37
N VAL A 906 6.24 -13.99 -37.60
CA VAL A 906 6.02 -12.85 -38.53
C VAL A 906 4.54 -12.75 -38.92
N HIS A 907 3.89 -13.86 -39.26
CA HIS A 907 2.44 -13.87 -39.53
C HIS A 907 1.63 -13.48 -38.29
N PHE A 908 2.03 -13.91 -37.10
CA PHE A 908 1.32 -13.55 -35.86
C PHE A 908 1.38 -12.04 -35.55
N ARG A 909 2.37 -11.32 -36.08
CA ARG A 909 2.41 -9.85 -36.02
C ARG A 909 1.35 -9.17 -36.88
N GLN A 910 0.66 -9.90 -37.75
CA GLN A 910 -0.45 -9.39 -38.56
C GLN A 910 -1.81 -9.60 -37.86
N ALA A 911 -1.84 -10.30 -36.72
CA ALA A 911 -3.06 -10.49 -35.95
C ALA A 911 -3.62 -9.14 -35.45
N PRO A 912 -4.93 -9.07 -35.13
CA PRO A 912 -5.54 -7.89 -34.51
C PRO A 912 -4.75 -7.40 -33.29
N LEU A 913 -4.77 -6.09 -33.03
CA LEU A 913 -3.90 -5.50 -32.01
C LEU A 913 -4.17 -6.09 -30.62
N GLU A 914 -5.42 -6.35 -30.30
CA GLU A 914 -5.88 -6.97 -29.05
C GLU A 914 -5.26 -8.37 -28.84
N VAL A 915 -5.13 -9.14 -29.92
CA VAL A 915 -4.48 -10.46 -29.91
C VAL A 915 -2.99 -10.32 -29.68
N ARG A 916 -2.35 -9.36 -30.33
CA ARG A 916 -0.90 -9.08 -30.18
C ARG A 916 -0.56 -8.57 -28.79
N LEU A 917 -1.42 -7.73 -28.21
CA LEU A 917 -1.26 -7.12 -26.90
C LEU A 917 -1.96 -7.89 -25.78
N HIS A 918 -2.16 -9.20 -25.97
CA HIS A 918 -2.84 -10.04 -24.99
C HIS A 918 -2.26 -9.92 -23.56
N ASN A 919 -0.92 -9.88 -23.42
CA ASN A 919 -0.30 -9.75 -22.10
C ASN A 919 -0.64 -8.42 -21.40
N LEU A 920 -0.76 -7.32 -22.16
CA LEU A 920 -1.21 -6.03 -21.64
C LEU A 920 -2.66 -6.10 -21.14
N LEU A 921 -3.52 -6.79 -21.88
CA LEU A 921 -4.94 -6.93 -21.53
C LEU A 921 -5.15 -7.76 -20.27
N VAL A 922 -4.25 -8.72 -20.00
CA VAL A 922 -4.35 -9.63 -18.85
C VAL A 922 -3.69 -9.06 -17.62
N ASP A 923 -2.48 -8.53 -17.77
CA ASP A 923 -1.73 -7.98 -16.65
C ASP A 923 -0.90 -6.77 -17.10
N PRO A 924 -1.46 -5.55 -16.96
CA PRO A 924 -0.78 -4.33 -17.35
C PRO A 924 0.56 -4.12 -16.64
N LEU A 925 0.70 -4.56 -15.39
CA LEU A 925 1.91 -4.39 -14.59
C LEU A 925 3.08 -5.20 -15.14
N SER A 926 2.83 -6.41 -15.66
CA SER A 926 3.88 -7.19 -16.32
C SER A 926 4.42 -6.50 -17.56
N ILE A 927 3.55 -5.84 -18.32
CA ILE A 927 3.99 -5.05 -19.48
C ILE A 927 4.71 -3.78 -19.04
N ASP A 928 4.28 -3.16 -17.95
CA ASP A 928 4.96 -2.00 -17.38
C ASP A 928 6.39 -2.34 -16.93
N LEU A 929 6.59 -3.50 -16.28
CA LEU A 929 7.93 -4.01 -15.97
C LEU A 929 8.79 -4.16 -17.23
N LEU A 930 8.24 -4.78 -18.29
CA LEU A 930 8.97 -5.00 -19.54
C LEU A 930 9.29 -3.67 -20.26
N ILE A 931 8.38 -2.69 -20.23
CA ILE A 931 8.61 -1.35 -20.80
C ILE A 931 9.67 -0.62 -19.99
N SER A 932 9.59 -0.66 -18.66
CA SER A 932 10.61 -0.09 -17.76
C SER A 932 11.99 -0.70 -18.02
N SER A 933 12.03 -1.98 -18.37
CA SER A 933 13.24 -2.70 -18.77
C SER A 933 13.83 -2.17 -20.07
N VAL A 934 12.99 -1.91 -21.08
CA VAL A 934 13.39 -1.29 -22.34
C VAL A 934 13.83 0.16 -22.12
N TYR A 935 13.14 0.90 -21.26
CA TYR A 935 13.45 2.28 -20.92
C TYR A 935 14.83 2.41 -20.26
N ALA A 936 15.09 1.59 -19.25
CA ALA A 936 16.40 1.54 -18.58
C ALA A 936 17.52 1.16 -19.56
N ALA A 937 17.28 0.18 -20.45
CA ALA A 937 18.23 -0.18 -21.50
C ALA A 937 18.57 0.98 -22.43
N ALA A 938 17.56 1.77 -22.79
CA ALA A 938 17.70 2.90 -23.69
C ALA A 938 18.47 4.06 -23.04
N LEU A 939 18.30 4.29 -21.73
CA LEU A 939 18.99 5.36 -21.00
C LEU A 939 20.49 5.09 -20.79
N ASP A 940 20.88 3.84 -20.56
CA ASP A 940 22.28 3.46 -20.31
C ASP A 940 23.15 3.63 -21.57
N GLY A 941 22.58 3.48 -22.77
CA GLY A 941 23.26 3.68 -24.05
C GLY A 941 24.31 2.60 -24.40
N SER A 942 25.01 2.06 -23.40
CA SER A 942 25.95 0.93 -23.49
C SER A 942 25.23 -0.40 -23.79
N ASN A 943 23.95 -0.47 -23.44
CA ASN A 943 23.13 -1.68 -23.41
C ASN A 943 22.12 -1.77 -24.56
N LEU A 944 22.35 -1.05 -25.65
CA LEU A 944 21.45 -1.04 -26.80
C LEU A 944 21.48 -2.34 -27.63
N ASP A 945 22.50 -3.18 -27.46
CA ASP A 945 22.55 -4.52 -28.05
C ASP A 945 21.60 -5.51 -27.35
N LEU A 946 21.02 -5.10 -26.20
CA LEU A 946 20.10 -5.91 -25.43
C LEU A 946 18.65 -5.83 -25.97
N LEU A 947 18.40 -5.04 -27.02
CA LEU A 947 17.08 -4.87 -27.66
C LEU A 947 17.06 -5.36 -29.13
N PRO A 948 17.30 -6.67 -29.39
CA PRO A 948 17.43 -7.17 -30.76
C PRO A 948 16.11 -7.05 -31.53
N GLY A 949 16.17 -6.40 -32.69
CA GLY A 949 15.02 -6.25 -33.59
C GLY A 949 13.92 -5.32 -33.07
N CYS A 950 14.22 -4.46 -32.10
CA CYS A 950 13.30 -3.41 -31.66
C CYS A 950 12.94 -2.50 -32.86
N PRO A 951 11.64 -2.26 -33.13
CA PRO A 951 11.20 -1.53 -34.33
C PRO A 951 11.30 -0.01 -34.18
N VAL A 952 11.56 0.50 -32.98
CA VAL A 952 11.68 1.93 -32.69
C VAL A 952 13.16 2.31 -32.65
N ALA A 953 13.49 3.48 -33.22
CA ALA A 953 14.85 3.98 -33.18
C ALA A 953 15.33 4.15 -31.73
N LYS A 954 16.53 3.67 -31.43
CA LYS A 954 17.08 3.63 -30.07
C LYS A 954 17.08 5.00 -29.38
N ALA A 955 17.43 6.05 -30.13
CA ALA A 955 17.44 7.43 -29.64
C ALA A 955 16.04 8.00 -29.33
N SER A 956 14.98 7.46 -29.92
CA SER A 956 13.60 7.91 -29.67
C SER A 956 12.88 7.11 -28.59
N LEU A 957 13.42 5.97 -28.14
CA LEU A 957 12.77 5.07 -27.18
C LEU A 957 12.28 5.79 -25.91
N PRO A 958 13.10 6.61 -25.20
CA PRO A 958 12.62 7.28 -24.00
C PRO A 958 11.43 8.21 -24.28
N THR A 959 11.46 8.93 -25.41
CA THR A 959 10.37 9.85 -25.77
C THR A 959 9.10 9.10 -26.18
N VAL A 960 9.23 8.00 -26.92
CA VAL A 960 8.09 7.15 -27.30
C VAL A 960 7.46 6.52 -26.05
N ILE A 961 8.27 5.98 -25.14
CA ILE A 961 7.79 5.36 -23.90
C ILE A 961 7.11 6.39 -22.99
N ASN A 962 7.72 7.55 -22.75
CA ASN A 962 7.14 8.61 -21.91
C ASN A 962 5.87 9.24 -22.48
N SER A 963 5.52 8.93 -23.73
CA SER A 963 4.28 9.37 -24.37
C SER A 963 3.16 8.32 -24.35
N LEU A 964 3.44 7.12 -23.84
CA LEU A 964 2.43 6.10 -23.65
C LEU A 964 1.49 6.53 -22.51
N PRO A 965 0.17 6.29 -22.63
CA PRO A 965 -0.71 6.38 -21.47
C PRO A 965 -0.34 5.31 -20.44
N PRO A 966 -0.75 5.45 -19.17
CA PRO A 966 -0.57 4.39 -18.16
C PRO A 966 -1.08 3.04 -18.66
N MET A 967 -0.34 1.95 -18.44
CA MET A 967 -0.67 0.63 -18.99
C MET A 967 -2.06 0.15 -18.57
N ALA A 968 -2.47 0.42 -17.33
CA ALA A 968 -3.80 0.10 -16.82
C ALA A 968 -4.92 0.84 -17.57
N THR A 969 -4.69 2.11 -17.91
CA THR A 969 -5.63 2.92 -18.71
C THR A 969 -5.73 2.37 -20.13
N LEU A 970 -4.58 2.02 -20.74
CA LEU A 970 -4.53 1.48 -22.09
C LEU A 970 -5.23 0.11 -22.19
N ALA A 971 -5.05 -0.76 -21.20
CA ALA A 971 -5.65 -2.09 -21.18
C ALA A 971 -7.19 -2.04 -21.12
N LYS A 972 -7.75 -1.07 -20.41
CA LYS A 972 -9.21 -0.86 -20.29
C LYS A 972 -9.82 -0.11 -21.48
N ALA A 973 -9.01 0.38 -22.42
CA ALA A 973 -9.51 1.14 -23.54
C ALA A 973 -10.45 0.30 -24.44
N PRO A 974 -11.60 0.84 -24.87
CA PRO A 974 -12.51 0.13 -25.78
C PRO A 974 -11.83 -0.15 -27.11
N ASN A 975 -11.03 0.81 -27.61
CA ASN A 975 -10.25 0.71 -28.85
C ASN A 975 -8.80 1.15 -28.62
N ILE A 976 -7.90 0.19 -28.40
CA ILE A 976 -6.48 0.45 -28.11
C ILE A 976 -5.79 1.13 -29.29
N SER A 977 -6.08 0.71 -30.52
CA SER A 977 -5.49 1.30 -31.72
C SER A 977 -5.81 2.78 -31.84
N GLN A 978 -7.03 3.20 -31.52
CA GLN A 978 -7.44 4.60 -31.56
C GLN A 978 -6.70 5.43 -30.49
N VAL A 979 -6.60 4.92 -29.26
CA VAL A 979 -5.88 5.59 -28.16
C VAL A 979 -4.41 5.80 -28.53
N LEU A 980 -3.72 4.77 -29.02
CA LEU A 980 -2.33 4.92 -29.45
C LEU A 980 -2.19 5.91 -30.60
N ARG A 981 -3.06 5.83 -31.62
CA ARG A 981 -3.01 6.75 -32.79
C ARG A 981 -3.30 8.21 -32.46
N SER A 982 -3.90 8.52 -31.32
CA SER A 982 -4.09 9.90 -30.87
C SER A 982 -2.78 10.60 -30.47
N SER A 983 -1.73 9.83 -30.16
CA SER A 983 -0.39 10.35 -29.88
C SER A 983 0.38 10.64 -31.16
N ARG A 984 1.22 11.69 -31.14
CA ARG A 984 2.20 11.98 -32.21
C ARG A 984 3.18 10.83 -32.48
N TYR A 985 3.34 9.92 -31.52
CA TYR A 985 4.18 8.72 -31.65
C TYR A 985 3.36 7.43 -31.82
N GLY A 986 2.06 7.52 -32.13
CA GLY A 986 1.14 6.38 -32.06
C GLY A 986 1.57 5.14 -32.84
N VAL A 987 2.17 5.33 -34.02
CA VAL A 987 2.69 4.22 -34.84
C VAL A 987 3.87 3.52 -34.16
N ASP A 988 4.80 4.28 -33.58
CA ASP A 988 5.97 3.73 -32.89
C ASP A 988 5.58 3.10 -31.55
N GLN A 989 4.61 3.69 -30.84
CA GLN A 989 4.01 3.11 -29.63
C GLN A 989 3.38 1.75 -29.92
N GLU A 990 2.53 1.66 -30.96
CA GLU A 990 1.89 0.40 -31.36
C GLU A 990 2.93 -0.66 -31.74
N ARG A 991 3.95 -0.27 -32.54
CA ARG A 991 5.05 -1.14 -32.94
C ARG A 991 5.87 -1.61 -31.75
N LEU A 992 6.19 -0.73 -30.80
CA LEU A 992 6.95 -1.06 -29.60
C LEU A 992 6.21 -2.08 -28.74
N LEU A 993 4.95 -1.79 -28.38
CA LEU A 993 4.12 -2.67 -27.55
C LEU A 993 3.92 -4.03 -28.23
N SER A 994 3.67 -4.04 -29.53
CA SER A 994 3.50 -5.27 -30.30
C SER A 994 4.79 -6.07 -30.39
N TRP A 995 5.93 -5.40 -30.60
CA TRP A 995 7.23 -6.06 -30.57
C TRP A 995 7.50 -6.64 -29.19
N LEU A 996 7.23 -5.91 -28.10
CA LEU A 996 7.47 -6.35 -26.74
C LEU A 996 6.65 -7.61 -26.41
N CYS A 997 5.33 -7.58 -26.62
CA CYS A 997 4.41 -8.68 -26.34
C CYS A 997 4.56 -9.91 -27.24
N LEU A 998 5.23 -9.78 -28.39
CA LEU A 998 5.46 -10.87 -29.35
C LEU A 998 6.91 -11.38 -29.38
N SER A 999 7.86 -10.56 -28.91
CA SER A 999 9.25 -10.97 -28.73
C SER A 999 9.41 -11.73 -27.41
N PHE A 1000 8.73 -11.26 -26.37
CA PHE A 1000 8.46 -12.06 -25.17
C PHE A 1000 7.35 -13.06 -25.49
N ARG A 1001 7.72 -14.32 -25.75
CA ARG A 1001 6.77 -15.37 -26.17
C ARG A 1001 6.27 -16.20 -24.99
N GLY A 1002 6.79 -15.95 -23.79
CA GLY A 1002 6.29 -16.52 -22.56
C GLY A 1002 4.96 -15.93 -22.10
N PHE A 1003 4.56 -16.34 -20.89
CA PHE A 1003 3.47 -15.75 -20.15
C PHE A 1003 3.98 -15.33 -18.77
N MET A 1004 4.04 -14.02 -18.55
CA MET A 1004 4.42 -13.40 -17.28
C MET A 1004 3.21 -12.68 -16.71
N ARG A 1005 3.05 -12.77 -15.39
CA ARG A 1005 2.03 -12.03 -14.64
C ARG A 1005 2.56 -11.59 -13.28
N SER A 1006 1.92 -10.60 -12.68
CA SER A 1006 2.05 -10.26 -11.27
C SER A 1006 1.68 -11.48 -10.45
N VAL A 1007 2.50 -11.76 -9.44
CA VAL A 1007 2.34 -12.93 -8.57
C VAL A 1007 1.03 -12.79 -7.79
N PRO A 1008 0.10 -13.77 -7.90
CA PRO A 1008 -1.08 -13.78 -7.04
C PRO A 1008 -0.67 -13.90 -5.57
N SER A 1009 -1.44 -13.33 -4.64
CA SER A 1009 -1.11 -13.27 -3.21
C SER A 1009 -0.66 -14.61 -2.60
N GLY A 1010 -1.31 -15.72 -2.98
CA GLY A 1010 -0.97 -17.07 -2.51
C GLY A 1010 0.36 -17.66 -3.04
N PHE A 1011 1.02 -17.00 -3.99
CA PHE A 1011 2.31 -17.42 -4.56
C PHE A 1011 3.44 -16.43 -4.24
N MET A 1012 3.17 -15.37 -3.48
CA MET A 1012 4.20 -14.40 -3.11
C MET A 1012 5.26 -15.04 -2.22
N ILE A 1013 6.52 -14.69 -2.47
CA ILE A 1013 7.64 -15.12 -1.64
C ILE A 1013 7.54 -14.38 -0.31
N PRO A 1014 7.27 -15.06 0.82
CA PRO A 1014 6.95 -14.40 2.09
C PRO A 1014 8.09 -13.54 2.65
N SER A 1015 9.34 -13.85 2.28
CA SER A 1015 10.51 -13.07 2.69
C SER A 1015 10.71 -11.77 1.91
N MET A 1016 9.88 -11.50 0.88
CA MET A 1016 9.92 -10.26 0.10
C MET A 1016 8.52 -9.63 -0.04
N PRO A 1017 7.80 -9.36 1.06
CA PRO A 1017 6.40 -8.96 1.01
C PRO A 1017 6.19 -7.56 0.44
N GLN A 1018 7.23 -6.72 0.44
CA GLN A 1018 7.17 -5.33 -0.05
C GLN A 1018 7.60 -5.17 -1.51
N THR A 1019 7.98 -6.26 -2.19
CA THR A 1019 8.41 -6.18 -3.58
C THR A 1019 7.26 -6.50 -4.52
N GLN A 1020 7.14 -5.76 -5.62
CA GLN A 1020 6.28 -6.19 -6.71
C GLN A 1020 6.89 -7.45 -7.32
N GLN A 1021 6.22 -8.58 -7.13
CA GLN A 1021 6.71 -9.88 -7.62
C GLN A 1021 6.00 -10.25 -8.91
N PHE A 1022 6.76 -10.83 -9.84
CA PHE A 1022 6.24 -11.31 -11.12
C PHE A 1022 6.59 -12.80 -11.28
N LEU A 1023 5.65 -13.57 -11.81
CA LEU A 1023 5.76 -14.98 -12.09
C LEU A 1023 5.84 -15.20 -13.60
N LEU A 1024 6.93 -15.80 -14.05
CA LEU A 1024 7.03 -16.36 -15.40
C LEU A 1024 6.46 -17.78 -15.38
N MET A 1025 5.25 -17.94 -15.91
CA MET A 1025 4.52 -19.22 -15.93
C MET A 1025 5.13 -20.22 -16.91
N ASN A 1026 5.58 -19.73 -18.06
CA ASN A 1026 6.35 -20.47 -19.05
C ASN A 1026 7.08 -19.48 -19.96
N SER A 1027 8.23 -19.89 -20.46
CA SER A 1027 9.00 -19.27 -21.53
C SER A 1027 8.47 -19.71 -22.91
N HIS A 1028 9.17 -19.32 -23.98
CA HIS A 1028 8.95 -19.83 -25.33
C HIS A 1028 9.15 -21.35 -25.43
N HIS A 1029 8.36 -21.98 -26.31
CA HIS A 1029 8.27 -23.44 -26.40
C HIS A 1029 9.59 -24.16 -26.69
N GLU A 1030 10.50 -23.60 -27.49
CA GLU A 1030 11.81 -24.21 -27.75
C GLU A 1030 12.64 -24.32 -26.47
N ARG A 1031 12.53 -23.35 -25.55
CA ARG A 1031 13.21 -23.37 -24.26
C ARG A 1031 12.54 -24.29 -23.26
N GLU A 1032 11.21 -24.26 -23.18
CA GLU A 1032 10.47 -25.21 -22.34
C GLU A 1032 10.79 -26.65 -22.74
N GLN A 1033 10.86 -26.93 -24.04
CA GLN A 1033 11.26 -28.25 -24.54
C GLN A 1033 12.69 -28.61 -24.13
N ALA A 1034 13.62 -27.66 -24.24
CA ALA A 1034 15.00 -27.87 -23.81
C ALA A 1034 15.10 -28.06 -22.28
N PHE A 1035 14.29 -27.34 -21.52
CA PHE A 1035 14.22 -27.42 -20.06
C PHE A 1035 13.63 -28.75 -19.59
N GLU A 1036 12.50 -29.20 -20.16
CA GLU A 1036 11.91 -30.52 -19.89
C GLU A 1036 12.87 -31.66 -20.27
N ALA A 1037 13.57 -31.55 -21.41
CA ALA A 1037 14.57 -32.52 -21.81
C ALA A 1037 15.75 -32.58 -20.84
N HIS A 1038 16.18 -31.43 -20.31
CA HIS A 1038 17.24 -31.36 -19.31
C HIS A 1038 16.79 -31.93 -17.96
N LEU A 1039 15.62 -31.52 -17.47
CA LEU A 1039 15.03 -32.04 -16.23
C LEU A 1039 14.83 -33.55 -16.30
N GLY A 1040 14.33 -34.09 -17.41
CA GLY A 1040 14.17 -35.53 -17.60
C GLY A 1040 15.50 -36.29 -17.53
N ALA A 1041 16.59 -35.69 -18.02
CA ALA A 1041 17.93 -36.26 -17.93
C ALA A 1041 18.56 -36.15 -16.52
N THR A 1042 18.18 -35.13 -15.74
CA THR A 1042 18.76 -34.82 -14.42
C THR A 1042 17.81 -35.03 -13.24
N ALA A 1043 16.67 -35.68 -13.44
CA ALA A 1043 15.60 -35.82 -12.44
C ALA A 1043 16.08 -36.44 -11.11
N SER A 1044 17.16 -37.24 -11.15
CA SER A 1044 17.79 -37.85 -9.97
C SER A 1044 18.63 -36.88 -9.11
N ALA A 1045 19.02 -35.72 -9.63
CA ALA A 1045 19.94 -34.79 -8.95
C ALA A 1045 19.24 -33.77 -8.03
N GLY A 1046 17.91 -33.64 -8.10
CA GLY A 1046 17.14 -32.62 -7.40
C GLY A 1046 17.37 -31.21 -7.99
N SER A 1047 16.29 -30.51 -8.31
CA SER A 1047 16.35 -29.09 -8.71
C SER A 1047 15.83 -28.23 -7.55
N GLY A 1048 16.61 -27.23 -7.12
CA GLY A 1048 16.18 -26.26 -6.11
C GLY A 1048 16.14 -24.83 -6.66
N PRO A 1049 15.24 -23.98 -6.16
CA PRO A 1049 15.23 -22.56 -6.51
C PRO A 1049 16.48 -21.87 -5.92
N VAL A 1050 17.04 -20.93 -6.67
CA VAL A 1050 18.14 -20.06 -6.22
C VAL A 1050 17.82 -18.60 -6.56
N PHE A 1051 18.22 -17.69 -5.70
CA PHE A 1051 18.05 -16.25 -5.93
C PHE A 1051 19.29 -15.67 -6.61
N HIS A 1052 19.08 -14.87 -7.66
CA HIS A 1052 20.13 -14.14 -8.35
C HIS A 1052 19.79 -12.65 -8.35
N GLY A 1053 20.59 -11.85 -7.66
CA GLY A 1053 20.48 -10.38 -7.68
C GLY A 1053 21.22 -9.80 -8.88
N THR A 1054 20.60 -8.87 -9.58
CA THR A 1054 21.20 -8.09 -10.66
C THR A 1054 20.95 -6.59 -10.44
N THR A 1055 21.83 -5.74 -10.96
CA THR A 1055 21.69 -4.28 -10.84
C THR A 1055 20.44 -3.79 -11.58
N ASN A 1056 19.93 -2.60 -11.22
CA ASN A 1056 18.73 -1.93 -11.77
C ASN A 1056 18.79 -1.57 -13.27
N THR A 1057 19.59 -2.29 -14.06
CA THR A 1057 19.43 -2.42 -15.50
C THR A 1057 18.65 -3.71 -15.79
N PRO A 1058 17.29 -3.69 -15.73
CA PRO A 1058 16.44 -4.85 -16.01
C PRO A 1058 16.50 -5.36 -17.46
N THR A 1059 17.52 -4.95 -18.20
CA THR A 1059 17.87 -5.43 -19.54
C THR A 1059 18.13 -6.94 -19.57
N HIS A 1060 18.54 -7.52 -18.44
CA HIS A 1060 18.60 -8.97 -18.26
C HIS A 1060 17.23 -9.64 -18.42
N VAL A 1061 16.12 -9.05 -17.98
CA VAL A 1061 14.79 -9.67 -18.14
C VAL A 1061 14.40 -9.80 -19.63
N VAL A 1062 14.74 -8.80 -20.45
CA VAL A 1062 14.47 -8.81 -21.90
C VAL A 1062 15.46 -9.75 -22.64
N GLN A 1063 16.72 -9.78 -22.23
CA GLN A 1063 17.72 -10.65 -22.84
C GLN A 1063 17.69 -12.09 -22.33
N ASP A 1064 17.23 -12.37 -21.12
CA ASP A 1064 17.25 -13.70 -20.50
C ASP A 1064 16.19 -14.59 -21.14
N GLU A 1065 15.09 -14.04 -21.66
CA GLU A 1065 14.19 -14.67 -22.65
C GLU A 1065 14.86 -14.97 -24.00
N THR A 1066 16.01 -14.34 -24.29
CA THR A 1066 16.74 -14.51 -25.55
C THR A 1066 18.06 -15.32 -25.41
N ARG A 1067 18.85 -15.27 -24.30
CA ARG A 1067 20.24 -15.79 -24.32
C ARG A 1067 20.96 -16.30 -23.05
N VAL A 1068 20.43 -16.33 -21.83
CA VAL A 1068 21.24 -16.83 -20.69
C VAL A 1068 20.88 -18.25 -20.25
N LEU A 1069 21.60 -19.21 -20.84
CA LEU A 1069 22.21 -20.35 -20.14
C LEU A 1069 23.57 -20.80 -20.77
N VAL A 1070 24.25 -19.96 -21.57
CA VAL A 1070 25.52 -20.37 -22.24
C VAL A 1070 26.71 -19.42 -22.04
N ARG A 1071 26.58 -18.25 -21.38
CA ARG A 1071 27.70 -17.29 -21.28
C ARG A 1071 28.51 -17.24 -19.97
N LEU A 1072 28.30 -18.17 -19.04
CA LEU A 1072 29.13 -18.27 -17.83
C LEU A 1072 30.26 -19.32 -17.91
N GLY A 1073 30.41 -20.04 -19.02
CA GLY A 1073 31.42 -21.11 -19.15
C GLY A 1073 32.78 -20.71 -19.74
N HIS A 1074 32.92 -19.57 -20.44
CA HIS A 1074 34.12 -19.33 -21.28
C HIS A 1074 34.88 -18.02 -21.07
N SER A 1075 34.31 -16.99 -20.44
CA SER A 1075 34.98 -15.66 -20.42
C SER A 1075 35.74 -15.33 -19.12
N TYR A 1076 35.50 -16.01 -18.00
CA TYR A 1076 36.11 -15.64 -16.72
C TYR A 1076 37.16 -16.60 -16.17
N LYS A 1077 37.30 -17.81 -16.73
CA LYS A 1077 38.30 -18.79 -16.28
C LYS A 1077 39.75 -18.28 -16.39
N PRO A 1078 40.17 -17.57 -17.47
CA PRO A 1078 41.55 -17.09 -17.57
C PRO A 1078 41.84 -15.88 -16.66
N LEU A 1079 40.82 -15.06 -16.37
CA LEU A 1079 40.95 -13.86 -15.56
C LEU A 1079 40.97 -14.19 -14.06
N PHE A 1080 40.15 -15.16 -13.64
CA PHE A 1080 40.08 -15.63 -12.26
C PHE A 1080 41.33 -16.42 -11.86
N GLU A 1081 41.89 -17.25 -12.76
CA GLU A 1081 43.19 -17.90 -12.52
C GLU A 1081 44.37 -16.90 -12.50
N LYS A 1082 44.30 -15.80 -13.27
CA LYS A 1082 45.29 -14.70 -13.20
C LYS A 1082 45.17 -13.90 -11.90
N LEU A 1083 43.95 -13.57 -11.47
CA LEU A 1083 43.67 -12.86 -10.21
C LEU A 1083 44.11 -13.69 -8.99
N ILE A 1084 43.84 -15.00 -8.99
CA ILE A 1084 44.31 -15.90 -7.92
C ILE A 1084 45.84 -16.02 -7.90
N ARG A 1085 46.52 -16.02 -9.06
CA ARG A 1085 48.00 -15.98 -9.12
C ARG A 1085 48.59 -14.64 -8.67
N LEU A 1086 47.92 -13.53 -8.94
CA LEU A 1086 48.36 -12.17 -8.58
C LEU A 1086 48.17 -11.84 -7.09
N PHE A 1087 47.09 -12.33 -6.47
CA PHE A 1087 46.77 -12.00 -5.08
C PHE A 1087 47.27 -13.02 -4.05
N ARG A 1088 47.71 -14.22 -4.47
CA ARG A 1088 48.29 -15.24 -3.56
C ARG A 1088 49.46 -14.73 -2.70
N PRO A 1089 50.43 -13.94 -3.24
CA PRO A 1089 51.53 -13.41 -2.43
C PRO A 1089 51.08 -12.33 -1.44
N PHE A 1090 50.06 -11.56 -1.81
CA PHE A 1090 49.51 -10.46 -1.00
C PHE A 1090 48.68 -11.00 0.18
N ILE A 1091 47.79 -11.96 -0.09
CA ILE A 1091 47.00 -12.64 0.95
C ILE A 1091 47.91 -13.41 1.91
N LYS A 1092 48.99 -14.05 1.42
CA LYS A 1092 49.98 -14.73 2.27
C LYS A 1092 50.76 -13.76 3.18
N ARG A 1093 51.04 -12.53 2.73
CA ARG A 1093 51.67 -11.48 3.56
C ARG A 1093 50.71 -10.89 4.59
N VAL A 1094 49.45 -10.64 4.21
CA VAL A 1094 48.43 -10.12 5.13
C VAL A 1094 48.10 -11.15 6.21
N LEU A 1095 47.94 -12.43 5.86
CA LEU A 1095 47.77 -13.50 6.85
C LEU A 1095 49.01 -13.71 7.73
N GLN A 1096 50.24 -13.58 7.21
CA GLN A 1096 51.45 -13.65 8.05
C GLN A 1096 51.59 -12.46 9.01
N THR A 1097 51.15 -11.26 8.62
CA THR A 1097 51.17 -10.08 9.48
C THR A 1097 50.07 -10.14 10.55
N VAL A 1098 48.87 -10.62 10.18
CA VAL A 1098 47.74 -10.77 11.11
C VAL A 1098 47.97 -11.92 12.09
N LEU A 1099 48.54 -13.06 11.67
CA LEU A 1099 48.92 -14.14 12.60
C LEU A 1099 50.08 -13.77 13.53
N LYS A 1100 51.04 -12.93 13.08
CA LYS A 1100 52.11 -12.43 13.96
C LYS A 1100 51.60 -11.40 14.98
N GLY A 1101 50.55 -10.64 14.65
CA GLY A 1101 49.88 -9.72 15.58
C GLY A 1101 49.01 -10.44 16.62
N PHE A 1102 48.35 -11.54 16.24
CA PHE A 1102 47.45 -12.27 17.15
C PHE A 1102 48.19 -13.18 18.15
N ILE A 1103 49.39 -13.67 17.84
CA ILE A 1103 50.16 -14.53 18.76
C ILE A 1103 50.89 -13.70 19.85
N GLY A 1104 51.05 -12.39 19.66
CA GLY A 1104 51.75 -11.51 20.60
C GLY A 1104 50.93 -11.03 21.81
N HIS A 1105 49.60 -11.18 21.79
CA HIS A 1105 48.72 -10.59 22.81
C HIS A 1105 47.98 -11.60 23.71
N SER A 1106 48.26 -12.90 23.58
CA SER A 1106 47.69 -13.96 24.43
C SER A 1106 48.72 -14.66 25.33
N LEU A 1107 49.86 -14.01 25.63
CA LEU A 1107 50.91 -14.53 26.51
C LEU A 1107 51.40 -13.51 27.54
N PHE A 1108 50.50 -12.62 27.99
CA PHE A 1108 50.70 -11.78 29.17
C PHE A 1108 49.42 -11.78 30.04
N LEU A 1109 49.00 -13.00 30.38
CA LEU A 1109 48.25 -13.36 31.58
C LEU A 1109 48.65 -14.80 31.93
N CYS A 1110 49.93 -14.91 32.31
CA CYS A 1110 50.52 -15.81 33.28
C CYS A 1110 51.71 -15.04 33.86
#